data_AF-A0A3M1T7I8-F1
#
_entry.id   AF-A0A3M1T7I8-F1
#
_cell.length_a   1.000
_cell.length_b   1.000
_cell.length_c   1.000
_cell.angle_alpha   90.00
_cell.angle_beta   90.00
_cell.angle_gamma   90.00
#
_symmetry.space_group_name_H-M   'P 1'
#
loop_
_entity.id
_entity.type
_entity.pdbx_description
1 polymer ?
#
loop_
_entity_poly.entity_id
_entity_poly.type
_entity_poly.pdbx_seq_one_letter_code
_entity_poly.pdbx_strand_id
1 'polypeptide(L)'
;MHRPQCPVRPSPSGFLLGAALCLVLLHAGCRGCEARDSDDGGVRDGGSFTDGGGADAGTDAGLDGGQDAGPDAGADGGGDGGSTGAVETVTCGEPVGGTARCEVTQTGAGSAVALRGRILGPSTVWTDGTLLYEVATGRILCTGCGCQDAPEYAQATVLECADAVVSPGLINTHDHTTFSVGRPVPHGTERFEHRHDWRRGLRGHTRLSPTGSDSSREGVLWGELRMLLGGATSINGSTSQTNASGLLRNLDSSDTEGLVGVDVDYRTFPLGDSGGTLRASGCDYPHIDPESRLSNPIYCPHIAEGIDVEANNEFHCLSTPDGADLVESNTSIVHGIGLTAVDMATVAADGAKLIWSPRSNIDLYGVTAQVVALRNLGVLIALGTDWSTSGSMNMLRELRCADSLNRIHFGGFFSDYDLWMMATWNAAVAMGAEDQIGGLLPGYFADVAVFESHGRGPHRAVIEAEIEDVVLVLRGGQPLYGDAPLVEGLVPPGEIGQCETADVCGRTRRLCLERDAGLTLSQLTAAVGTDAYGLFFCGGAPPDEPSCEPLRPGEFEGPTPTDRDGDGVPDAEDLCPDVFDPVRPLDGASQADHDGDGIGDACDLCPTTPGETCTPPDPNDVDGDGVPNFDDVCPYDYDPDQTDSDHDGKGDACDACPNDSNPGPAACPVRVQALRNPADPAHPPEGSQVRLSQLTVTRVGARGFFAQDAAAPAPEYSGVYVFTQSAPTVSPGDVVDVEGTYLEYFDLSEVSNATVTVVRSGDPVPAPVVVTPDEVRTGGTRAEALESVLIQVQNVSVTHENPDDDGTAMPPDYGEFEVGGTAGVPDTGLRVDDFLYDYAPLGIRTLGTSFQSLTGPLYYSFGNHKLVPGSAEDIVLR
;
A
#
# COMPACT_ATOMS: atom_id res chain seq x y z
N MET A 1 22.61 -45.78 25.81
CA MET A 1 23.77 -44.92 25.52
C MET A 1 24.22 -45.21 24.09
N HIS A 2 24.42 -44.17 23.28
CA HIS A 2 25.02 -44.10 21.93
C HIS A 2 24.56 -45.05 20.78
N ARG A 3 24.61 -44.49 19.56
CA ARG A 3 24.54 -45.17 18.25
C ARG A 3 25.88 -45.88 17.92
N PRO A 4 26.00 -46.60 16.79
CA PRO A 4 26.53 -45.96 15.56
C PRO A 4 25.74 -46.33 14.27
N GLN A 5 26.27 -45.96 13.09
CA GLN A 5 25.58 -45.85 11.79
C GLN A 5 26.08 -46.85 10.71
N CYS A 6 25.28 -47.01 9.63
CA CYS A 6 25.68 -47.41 8.25
C CYS A 6 26.21 -48.87 8.06
N PRO A 7 26.16 -49.49 6.85
CA PRO A 7 26.35 -48.95 5.47
C PRO A 7 25.09 -49.11 4.56
N VAL A 8 25.03 -48.81 3.24
CA VAL A 8 25.74 -49.41 2.07
C VAL A 8 25.56 -48.54 0.78
N ARG A 9 26.52 -48.65 -0.17
CA ARG A 9 26.54 -48.08 -1.55
C ARG A 9 26.10 -49.16 -2.59
N PRO A 10 25.59 -48.86 -3.81
CA PRO A 10 26.40 -48.20 -4.85
C PRO A 10 25.71 -47.39 -5.99
N SER A 11 26.56 -46.74 -6.80
CA SER A 11 26.34 -46.16 -8.15
C SER A 11 26.43 -47.27 -9.24
N PRO A 12 26.63 -47.05 -10.58
CA PRO A 12 26.89 -45.80 -11.36
C PRO A 12 26.26 -45.67 -12.78
N SER A 13 26.36 -44.46 -13.38
CA SER A 13 26.77 -44.14 -14.79
C SER A 13 26.56 -42.62 -15.05
N GLY A 14 27.41 -41.86 -15.76
CA GLY A 14 28.77 -42.13 -16.25
C GLY A 14 29.45 -40.92 -16.97
N PHE A 15 30.52 -40.39 -16.36
CA PHE A 15 31.76 -39.78 -16.94
C PHE A 15 31.99 -39.77 -18.48
N LEU A 16 32.67 -38.80 -19.15
CA LEU A 16 33.43 -37.55 -18.81
C LEU A 16 33.03 -36.43 -19.86
N LEU A 17 33.73 -35.33 -20.24
CA LEU A 17 35.04 -34.64 -20.02
C LEU A 17 34.93 -33.23 -20.68
N GLY A 18 35.52 -32.09 -20.26
CA GLY A 18 36.16 -31.66 -19.01
C GLY A 18 37.36 -30.71 -19.19
N ALA A 19 37.30 -29.48 -18.62
CA ALA A 19 38.37 -28.47 -18.42
C ALA A 19 39.00 -27.75 -19.65
N ALA A 20 39.73 -26.62 -19.54
CA ALA A 20 39.65 -25.40 -18.70
C ALA A 20 40.81 -24.39 -19.04
N LEU A 21 40.67 -23.12 -18.61
CA LEU A 21 41.72 -22.14 -18.23
C LEU A 21 42.51 -21.27 -19.27
N CYS A 22 42.71 -20.00 -18.84
CA CYS A 22 43.85 -19.07 -19.04
C CYS A 22 44.04 -18.14 -20.28
N LEU A 23 43.56 -16.89 -20.11
CA LEU A 23 44.34 -15.64 -19.85
C LEU A 23 45.31 -14.99 -20.89
N VAL A 24 45.13 -13.66 -21.02
CA VAL A 24 46.02 -12.52 -21.42
C VAL A 24 46.47 -12.26 -22.89
N LEU A 25 46.54 -10.94 -23.20
CA LEU A 25 47.35 -10.18 -24.18
C LEU A 25 46.80 -9.86 -25.60
N LEU A 26 46.02 -8.76 -25.64
CA LEU A 26 46.33 -7.46 -26.29
C LEU A 26 46.60 -7.31 -27.82
N HIS A 27 46.14 -6.13 -28.31
CA HIS A 27 46.54 -5.34 -29.50
C HIS A 27 45.87 -5.55 -30.88
N ALA A 28 44.95 -4.60 -31.18
CA ALA A 28 44.87 -3.75 -32.39
C ALA A 28 44.55 -4.35 -33.78
N GLY A 29 43.76 -3.63 -34.61
CA GLY A 29 43.79 -3.94 -36.06
C GLY A 29 42.78 -3.40 -37.10
N CYS A 30 42.00 -2.34 -36.87
CA CYS A 30 41.49 -1.37 -37.88
C CYS A 30 41.07 -1.80 -39.34
N ARG A 31 39.86 -1.37 -39.79
CA ARG A 31 39.32 -1.35 -41.18
C ARG A 31 38.80 -2.70 -41.74
N GLY A 32 37.81 -2.73 -42.65
CA GLY A 32 36.98 -1.67 -43.27
C GLY A 32 36.36 -2.13 -44.62
N CYS A 33 35.59 -1.25 -45.30
CA CYS A 33 34.79 -1.49 -46.53
C CYS A 33 33.47 -2.27 -46.28
N GLU A 34 32.35 -2.06 -47.00
CA GLU A 34 31.95 -1.09 -48.04
C GLU A 34 30.40 -0.93 -47.93
N ALA A 35 29.85 0.27 -47.73
CA ALA A 35 29.49 1.29 -48.73
C ALA A 35 28.18 1.03 -49.50
N ARG A 36 27.25 2.01 -49.46
CA ARG A 36 26.39 2.42 -50.59
C ARG A 36 25.77 3.80 -50.37
N ASP A 37 25.72 4.57 -51.45
CA ASP A 37 25.35 5.99 -51.46
C ASP A 37 23.88 6.24 -51.81
N SER A 38 23.41 7.45 -51.47
CA SER A 38 22.51 8.23 -52.33
C SER A 38 22.71 9.73 -52.04
N ASP A 39 22.72 10.54 -53.09
CA ASP A 39 23.23 11.92 -53.14
C ASP A 39 22.23 13.04 -52.74
N ASP A 40 22.73 14.28 -52.84
CA ASP A 40 22.07 15.60 -52.83
C ASP A 40 21.59 16.18 -51.46
N GLY A 41 21.90 17.44 -51.09
CA GLY A 41 22.83 18.41 -51.71
C GLY A 41 22.40 19.88 -51.52
N GLY A 42 23.14 20.69 -50.75
CA GLY A 42 22.82 22.12 -50.60
C GLY A 42 23.67 22.93 -49.61
N VAL A 43 24.82 23.45 -50.07
CA VAL A 43 25.71 24.35 -49.28
C VAL A 43 25.65 25.79 -49.80
N ARG A 44 25.62 26.79 -48.88
CA ARG A 44 26.28 28.11 -49.07
C ARG A 44 26.37 28.98 -47.80
N ASP A 45 27.56 29.56 -47.64
CA ASP A 45 27.98 30.86 -47.08
C ASP A 45 26.92 31.81 -46.42
N GLY A 46 27.26 32.61 -45.40
CA GLY A 46 28.56 32.80 -44.73
C GLY A 46 28.84 34.27 -44.30
N GLY A 47 29.58 34.46 -43.19
CA GLY A 47 29.91 35.76 -42.57
C GLY A 47 29.06 36.03 -41.32
N SER A 48 29.56 36.32 -40.11
CA SER A 48 30.68 37.19 -39.64
C SER A 48 30.37 38.69 -39.71
N PHE A 49 30.27 39.35 -38.53
CA PHE A 49 31.02 40.57 -38.21
C PHE A 49 31.08 40.86 -36.68
N THR A 50 31.94 41.80 -36.30
CA THR A 50 32.54 42.05 -34.97
C THR A 50 31.67 42.71 -33.89
N ASP A 51 31.91 42.31 -32.63
CA ASP A 51 32.36 43.10 -31.45
C ASP A 51 32.11 44.63 -31.38
N GLY A 52 31.83 45.13 -30.16
CA GLY A 52 31.70 46.54 -29.83
C GLY A 52 31.12 46.80 -28.43
N GLY A 53 31.96 46.77 -27.38
CA GLY A 53 31.55 47.02 -25.98
C GLY A 53 31.44 48.49 -25.57
N GLY A 54 30.94 48.72 -24.35
CA GLY A 54 30.89 50.04 -23.70
C GLY A 54 30.50 49.94 -22.21
N ALA A 55 31.24 50.63 -21.35
CA ALA A 55 30.98 50.71 -19.92
C ALA A 55 30.89 52.18 -19.50
N ASP A 56 30.11 52.48 -18.46
CA ASP A 56 30.16 53.77 -17.76
C ASP A 56 29.77 53.60 -16.29
N ALA A 57 30.23 54.50 -15.42
CA ALA A 57 30.05 54.40 -13.96
C ALA A 57 29.74 55.76 -13.33
N GLY A 58 28.91 55.79 -12.27
CA GLY A 58 28.49 57.03 -11.61
C GLY A 58 28.18 56.86 -10.12
N THR A 59 28.90 57.63 -9.29
CA THR A 59 28.65 57.87 -7.85
C THR A 59 27.48 58.85 -7.66
N ASP A 60 26.91 59.14 -6.48
CA ASP A 60 27.52 59.40 -5.15
C ASP A 60 26.44 59.38 -4.02
N ALA A 61 26.84 59.63 -2.77
CA ALA A 61 26.10 59.30 -1.53
C ALA A 61 25.07 60.33 -1.00
N GLY A 62 24.24 59.88 -0.04
CA GLY A 62 23.39 60.71 0.83
C GLY A 62 22.89 59.91 2.05
N LEU A 63 22.76 60.55 3.22
CA LEU A 63 22.44 59.91 4.51
C LEU A 63 21.17 60.48 5.18
N ASP A 64 20.66 59.70 6.14
CA ASP A 64 19.87 60.08 7.34
C ASP A 64 18.33 59.95 7.30
N GLY A 65 17.74 59.40 8.39
CA GLY A 65 16.42 59.87 8.87
C GLY A 65 15.16 58.98 8.85
N GLY A 66 15.16 57.79 9.47
CA GLY A 66 14.09 57.40 10.44
C GLY A 66 12.76 56.73 10.02
N GLN A 67 12.47 55.62 10.75
CA GLN A 67 11.16 55.08 11.19
C GLN A 67 10.18 54.39 10.21
N ASP A 68 9.93 53.11 10.53
CA ASP A 68 8.62 52.47 10.77
C ASP A 68 7.56 52.45 9.64
N ALA A 69 7.73 51.54 8.67
CA ALA A 69 6.62 50.73 8.10
C ALA A 69 7.17 49.53 7.32
N GLY A 70 6.93 48.31 7.79
CA GLY A 70 7.16 47.08 7.01
C GLY A 70 5.83 46.52 6.47
N PRO A 71 5.79 46.17 5.18
CA PRO A 71 4.84 45.18 4.65
C PRO A 71 5.56 43.99 4.02
N ASP A 72 4.90 42.85 3.99
CA ASP A 72 5.39 41.62 3.37
C ASP A 72 5.54 41.75 1.84
N ALA A 73 6.59 41.14 1.31
CA ALA A 73 6.73 40.77 -0.09
C ALA A 73 7.64 39.53 -0.14
N GLY A 74 7.18 38.47 -0.83
CA GLY A 74 7.90 37.19 -0.88
C GLY A 74 9.25 37.28 -1.59
N ALA A 75 10.12 36.32 -1.28
CA ALA A 75 11.43 36.15 -1.89
C ALA A 75 11.68 34.67 -2.21
N ASP A 76 10.80 34.09 -3.04
CA ASP A 76 11.07 32.81 -3.67
C ASP A 76 12.27 32.98 -4.63
N GLY A 77 13.38 32.28 -4.37
CA GLY A 77 14.52 32.20 -5.26
C GLY A 77 15.89 32.29 -4.58
N GLY A 78 16.63 31.17 -4.54
CA GLY A 78 17.99 31.17 -4.01
C GLY A 78 18.80 29.86 -3.96
N GLY A 79 18.30 28.73 -4.47
CA GLY A 79 19.06 27.47 -4.53
C GLY A 79 18.60 26.64 -5.73
N ASP A 80 19.53 26.11 -6.52
CA ASP A 80 19.25 25.34 -7.74
C ASP A 80 19.73 23.90 -7.52
N GLY A 81 18.78 23.01 -7.22
CA GLY A 81 19.03 21.61 -6.87
C GLY A 81 17.70 20.90 -6.56
N GLY A 82 17.36 19.89 -7.36
CA GLY A 82 16.08 19.18 -7.28
C GLY A 82 14.99 19.81 -8.18
N SER A 83 14.55 19.05 -9.20
CA SER A 83 13.47 19.46 -10.10
C SER A 83 12.10 19.20 -9.47
N THR A 84 11.65 20.07 -8.56
CA THR A 84 10.29 19.97 -8.02
C THR A 84 9.25 20.24 -9.11
N GLY A 85 8.38 19.26 -9.37
CA GLY A 85 7.22 19.42 -10.25
C GLY A 85 6.32 20.55 -9.73
N ALA A 86 6.16 21.60 -10.52
CA ALA A 86 5.45 22.81 -10.09
C ALA A 86 3.92 22.59 -10.05
N VAL A 87 3.41 22.18 -8.88
CA VAL A 87 1.98 21.91 -8.61
C VAL A 87 1.08 22.98 -9.24
N GLU A 88 0.23 22.58 -10.19
CA GLU A 88 -0.60 23.53 -10.94
C GLU A 88 -1.67 24.15 -10.02
N THR A 89 -1.87 25.46 -10.09
CA THR A 89 -2.98 26.13 -9.40
C THR A 89 -4.06 26.54 -10.40
N VAL A 90 -5.15 25.79 -10.43
CA VAL A 90 -6.28 26.01 -11.34
C VAL A 90 -7.41 26.71 -10.60
N THR A 91 -7.87 27.87 -11.08
CA THR A 91 -9.11 28.52 -10.57
C THR A 91 -10.33 28.07 -11.37
N CYS A 92 -11.30 27.45 -10.69
CA CYS A 92 -12.57 27.03 -11.26
C CYS A 92 -13.57 28.21 -11.40
N GLY A 93 -14.68 27.99 -12.13
CA GLY A 93 -15.48 29.07 -12.70
C GLY A 93 -16.35 29.90 -11.74
N GLU A 94 -17.25 29.27 -10.99
CA GLU A 94 -18.13 29.96 -10.04
C GLU A 94 -17.44 30.05 -8.67
N PRO A 95 -17.21 31.26 -8.11
CA PRO A 95 -16.55 31.38 -6.81
C PRO A 95 -17.29 30.68 -5.67
N VAL A 96 -16.57 30.28 -4.64
CA VAL A 96 -17.13 29.78 -3.37
C VAL A 96 -17.67 30.96 -2.55
N GLY A 97 -18.87 30.82 -2.01
CA GLY A 97 -19.60 31.90 -1.37
C GLY A 97 -19.15 32.22 0.06
N GLY A 98 -19.40 33.46 0.46
CA GLY A 98 -19.39 33.88 1.86
C GLY A 98 -18.04 34.39 2.39
N THR A 99 -17.95 34.43 3.72
CA THR A 99 -16.73 34.73 4.49
C THR A 99 -16.64 33.80 5.71
N ALA A 100 -17.22 32.60 5.56
CA ALA A 100 -17.21 31.56 6.58
C ALA A 100 -16.10 30.56 6.26
N ARG A 101 -15.52 29.98 7.32
CA ARG A 101 -14.52 28.91 7.23
C ARG A 101 -15.00 27.76 6.35
N CYS A 102 -16.14 27.18 6.74
CA CYS A 102 -17.04 26.41 5.90
C CYS A 102 -18.49 26.63 6.36
N GLU A 103 -19.47 26.55 5.47
CA GLU A 103 -20.90 26.48 5.80
C GLU A 103 -21.68 25.52 4.90
N VAL A 104 -22.77 24.93 5.41
CA VAL A 104 -23.68 24.09 4.60
C VAL A 104 -24.66 25.00 3.85
N THR A 105 -24.43 25.20 2.56
CA THR A 105 -25.24 26.09 1.71
C THR A 105 -26.46 25.40 1.12
N GLN A 106 -26.39 24.08 0.92
CA GLN A 106 -27.49 23.25 0.42
C GLN A 106 -27.56 21.95 1.23
N THR A 107 -28.73 21.64 1.79
CA THR A 107 -29.03 20.28 2.26
C THR A 107 -29.64 19.48 1.12
N GLY A 108 -28.99 18.37 0.77
CA GLY A 108 -29.40 17.49 -0.31
C GLY A 108 -30.61 16.61 0.01
N ALA A 109 -31.13 15.97 -1.03
CA ALA A 109 -32.09 14.86 -0.93
C ALA A 109 -31.63 13.61 -1.70
N GLY A 110 -30.49 13.70 -2.38
CA GLY A 110 -29.78 12.56 -2.96
C GLY A 110 -28.80 11.93 -1.97
N SER A 111 -27.91 11.09 -2.48
CA SER A 111 -26.96 10.28 -1.72
C SER A 111 -25.52 10.83 -1.72
N ALA A 112 -25.25 11.91 -2.46
CA ALA A 112 -23.93 12.51 -2.57
C ALA A 112 -23.73 13.74 -1.67
N VAL A 113 -22.46 14.05 -1.38
CA VAL A 113 -22.00 15.25 -0.67
C VAL A 113 -20.93 15.93 -1.51
N ALA A 114 -20.96 17.26 -1.56
CA ALA A 114 -19.98 18.08 -2.27
C ALA A 114 -19.30 19.07 -1.30
N LEU A 115 -17.97 19.08 -1.29
CA LEU A 115 -17.17 20.13 -0.65
C LEU A 115 -16.63 21.05 -1.73
N ARG A 116 -16.87 22.36 -1.60
CA ARG A 116 -16.32 23.40 -2.47
C ARG A 116 -15.33 24.26 -1.72
N GLY A 117 -14.17 24.55 -2.30
CA GLY A 117 -13.14 25.36 -1.64
C GLY A 117 -11.83 25.35 -2.41
N ARG A 118 -10.71 25.49 -1.68
CA ARG A 118 -9.38 25.16 -2.21
C ARG A 118 -9.12 23.67 -2.01
N ILE A 119 -9.27 22.87 -3.05
CA ILE A 119 -9.08 21.42 -3.01
C ILE A 119 -7.62 21.09 -3.34
N LEU A 120 -6.99 20.25 -2.52
CA LEU A 120 -5.61 19.80 -2.70
C LEU A 120 -5.59 18.44 -3.40
N GLY A 121 -5.45 18.43 -4.72
CA GLY A 121 -4.99 17.26 -5.47
C GLY A 121 -3.46 17.21 -5.48
N PRO A 122 -2.83 16.03 -5.56
CA PRO A 122 -1.37 15.93 -5.53
C PRO A 122 -0.63 16.73 -6.61
N SER A 123 -1.00 16.65 -7.89
CA SER A 123 -0.40 17.53 -8.92
C SER A 123 -1.09 18.89 -9.10
N THR A 124 -2.31 19.06 -8.58
CA THR A 124 -3.16 20.23 -8.85
C THR A 124 -3.92 20.76 -7.63
N VAL A 125 -3.73 22.04 -7.32
CA VAL A 125 -4.55 22.80 -6.36
C VAL A 125 -5.72 23.48 -7.10
N TRP A 126 -6.92 22.95 -6.94
CA TRP A 126 -8.15 23.57 -7.49
C TRP A 126 -8.70 24.64 -6.54
N THR A 127 -8.50 25.90 -6.87
CA THR A 127 -9.18 27.03 -6.21
C THR A 127 -10.62 27.14 -6.73
N ASP A 128 -11.58 27.34 -5.83
CA ASP A 128 -13.03 27.29 -6.11
C ASP A 128 -13.54 25.93 -6.67
N GLY A 129 -12.70 24.90 -6.57
CA GLY A 129 -12.98 23.54 -7.03
C GLY A 129 -14.03 22.82 -6.19
N THR A 130 -14.41 21.63 -6.66
CA THR A 130 -15.42 20.78 -6.02
C THR A 130 -14.88 19.35 -5.87
N LEU A 131 -14.92 18.83 -4.65
CA LEU A 131 -14.82 17.39 -4.35
C LEU A 131 -16.24 16.86 -4.16
N LEU A 132 -16.63 15.83 -4.91
CA LEU A 132 -17.97 15.19 -4.86
C LEU A 132 -17.80 13.71 -4.52
N TYR A 133 -18.51 13.20 -3.51
CA TYR A 133 -18.47 11.79 -3.11
C TYR A 133 -19.87 11.20 -2.82
N GLU A 134 -19.99 9.89 -2.94
CA GLU A 134 -21.20 9.11 -2.66
C GLU A 134 -21.17 8.59 -1.21
N VAL A 135 -22.20 8.89 -0.40
CA VAL A 135 -22.23 8.57 1.04
C VAL A 135 -22.45 7.07 1.31
N ALA A 136 -23.12 6.34 0.42
CA ALA A 136 -23.41 4.92 0.61
C ALA A 136 -22.20 4.00 0.35
N THR A 137 -21.28 4.41 -0.53
CA THR A 137 -20.02 3.69 -0.79
C THR A 137 -18.81 4.31 -0.08
N GLY A 138 -18.94 5.58 0.34
CA GLY A 138 -17.83 6.37 0.86
C GLY A 138 -16.81 6.76 -0.20
N ARG A 139 -17.09 6.54 -1.49
CA ARG A 139 -16.14 6.71 -2.60
C ARG A 139 -16.37 8.04 -3.31
N ILE A 140 -15.27 8.70 -3.68
CA ILE A 140 -15.24 9.95 -4.44
C ILE A 140 -15.71 9.67 -5.88
N LEU A 141 -16.54 10.56 -6.41
CA LEU A 141 -17.11 10.51 -7.76
C LEU A 141 -16.37 11.45 -8.73
N CYS A 142 -15.93 12.60 -8.24
CA CYS A 142 -15.27 13.63 -9.06
C CYS A 142 -14.51 14.62 -8.17
N THR A 143 -13.34 15.08 -8.64
CA THR A 143 -12.57 16.15 -8.00
C THR A 143 -12.15 17.21 -9.02
N GLY A 144 -12.18 18.49 -8.62
CA GLY A 144 -11.64 19.62 -9.38
C GLY A 144 -12.71 20.50 -10.01
N CYS A 145 -12.45 21.00 -11.22
CA CYS A 145 -13.40 21.83 -11.95
C CYS A 145 -14.42 20.97 -12.72
N GLY A 146 -15.65 21.47 -12.89
CA GLY A 146 -16.69 20.78 -13.68
C GLY A 146 -17.48 19.69 -12.92
N CYS A 147 -17.05 19.24 -11.73
CA CYS A 147 -17.79 18.28 -10.91
C CYS A 147 -19.20 18.74 -10.46
N GLN A 148 -19.53 20.01 -10.68
CA GLN A 148 -20.87 20.57 -10.44
C GLN A 148 -21.87 20.23 -11.57
N ASP A 149 -21.38 19.82 -12.74
CA ASP A 149 -22.19 19.33 -13.87
C ASP A 149 -22.58 17.84 -13.71
N ALA A 150 -22.03 17.14 -12.70
CA ALA A 150 -22.38 15.76 -12.38
C ALA A 150 -23.86 15.63 -11.95
N PRO A 151 -24.61 14.61 -12.42
CA PRO A 151 -26.02 14.43 -12.08
C PRO A 151 -26.31 14.38 -10.57
N GLU A 152 -25.38 13.84 -9.79
CA GLU A 152 -25.47 13.63 -8.35
C GLU A 152 -25.35 14.95 -7.59
N TYR A 153 -24.50 15.88 -8.06
CA TYR A 153 -24.30 17.20 -7.46
C TYR A 153 -25.62 17.99 -7.37
N ALA A 154 -26.48 17.86 -8.38
CA ALA A 154 -27.78 18.54 -8.45
C ALA A 154 -28.76 18.13 -7.32
N GLN A 155 -28.48 17.08 -6.55
CA GLN A 155 -29.25 16.67 -5.36
C GLN A 155 -28.37 16.49 -4.10
N ALA A 156 -27.08 16.83 -4.16
CA ALA A 156 -26.11 16.64 -3.09
C ALA A 156 -26.30 17.64 -1.93
N THR A 157 -25.78 17.28 -0.75
CA THR A 157 -25.51 18.26 0.32
C THR A 157 -24.23 19.01 -0.02
N VAL A 158 -24.26 20.33 -0.08
CA VAL A 158 -23.12 21.17 -0.48
C VAL A 158 -22.59 21.96 0.72
N LEU A 159 -21.28 21.83 0.96
CA LEU A 159 -20.50 22.63 1.89
C LEU A 159 -19.63 23.60 1.09
N GLU A 160 -19.67 24.88 1.43
CA GLU A 160 -18.80 25.92 0.84
C GLU A 160 -17.78 26.39 1.87
N CYS A 161 -16.50 26.22 1.54
CA CYS A 161 -15.32 26.43 2.38
C CYS A 161 -14.44 27.55 1.82
N ALA A 162 -14.80 28.80 2.10
CA ALA A 162 -14.19 29.98 1.49
C ALA A 162 -12.83 30.38 2.11
N ASP A 163 -12.58 30.04 3.38
CA ASP A 163 -11.31 30.29 4.10
C ASP A 163 -10.76 28.99 4.72
N ALA A 164 -10.84 27.90 3.96
CA ALA A 164 -10.30 26.60 4.34
C ALA A 164 -9.76 25.83 3.13
N VAL A 165 -8.83 24.90 3.38
CA VAL A 165 -8.30 23.95 2.40
C VAL A 165 -8.91 22.57 2.64
N VAL A 166 -9.22 21.84 1.57
CA VAL A 166 -9.73 20.47 1.59
C VAL A 166 -8.59 19.55 1.16
N SER A 167 -8.08 18.78 2.12
CA SER A 167 -6.95 17.85 1.99
C SER A 167 -7.46 16.40 2.02
N PRO A 168 -6.71 15.43 1.48
CA PRO A 168 -6.75 14.07 1.99
C PRO A 168 -6.63 14.07 3.53
N GLY A 169 -7.27 13.09 4.17
CA GLY A 169 -7.02 12.80 5.58
C GLY A 169 -5.55 12.48 5.83
N LEU A 170 -4.98 12.97 6.93
CA LEU A 170 -3.59 12.68 7.26
C LEU A 170 -3.42 11.20 7.61
N ILE A 171 -2.29 10.61 7.21
CA ILE A 171 -1.95 9.22 7.49
C ILE A 171 -0.72 9.21 8.40
N ASN A 172 -0.83 8.51 9.53
CA ASN A 172 0.27 8.34 10.47
C ASN A 172 0.93 6.98 10.26
N THR A 173 2.09 6.93 9.60
CA THR A 173 2.71 5.66 9.19
C THR A 173 3.37 4.87 10.31
N HIS A 174 3.44 5.42 11.53
CA HIS A 174 3.95 4.72 12.72
C HIS A 174 3.52 5.42 14.02
N ASP A 175 2.77 4.71 14.86
CA ASP A 175 2.57 5.01 16.28
C ASP A 175 2.57 3.71 17.11
N HIS A 176 2.81 3.81 18.42
CA HIS A 176 2.52 2.78 19.41
C HIS A 176 1.25 3.12 20.20
N THR A 177 0.08 2.99 19.57
CA THR A 177 -1.21 3.44 20.12
C THR A 177 -1.57 2.78 21.46
N THR A 178 -1.04 1.59 21.72
CA THR A 178 -1.12 0.86 23.02
C THR A 178 -0.37 1.55 24.17
N PHE A 179 0.35 2.65 23.92
CA PHE A 179 0.96 3.54 24.92
C PHE A 179 0.34 4.94 24.94
N SER A 180 -0.65 5.22 24.07
CA SER A 180 -1.23 6.56 23.86
C SER A 180 -1.92 7.16 25.09
N VAL A 181 -2.36 6.35 26.06
CA VAL A 181 -2.87 6.82 27.36
C VAL A 181 -1.76 7.45 28.20
N GLY A 182 -0.50 7.10 27.93
CA GLY A 182 0.71 7.65 28.50
C GLY A 182 1.05 9.08 28.08
N ARG A 183 1.67 9.81 29.01
CA ARG A 183 2.22 11.16 28.83
C ARG A 183 3.70 11.08 28.43
N PRO A 184 4.26 12.14 27.82
CA PRO A 184 5.70 12.27 27.61
C PRO A 184 6.53 12.01 28.87
N VAL A 185 7.70 11.41 28.72
CA VAL A 185 8.57 11.03 29.85
C VAL A 185 9.86 11.86 29.81
N PRO A 186 9.93 12.97 30.58
CA PRO A 186 11.09 13.84 30.54
C PRO A 186 12.33 13.16 31.14
N HIS A 187 13.36 13.00 30.32
CA HIS A 187 14.74 12.64 30.70
C HIS A 187 15.66 13.86 30.82
N GLY A 188 15.21 15.02 30.32
CA GLY A 188 15.91 16.30 30.41
C GLY A 188 16.88 16.47 29.24
N THR A 189 18.17 16.44 29.55
CA THR A 189 19.24 16.67 28.56
C THR A 189 20.19 15.47 28.44
N GLU A 190 19.73 14.29 28.87
CA GLU A 190 20.37 13.04 28.48
C GLU A 190 19.96 12.73 27.03
N ARG A 191 20.87 12.14 26.27
CA ARG A 191 20.59 11.56 24.95
C ARG A 191 21.18 10.15 24.92
N PHE A 192 20.66 9.34 24.00
CA PHE A 192 20.94 7.92 23.90
C PHE A 192 21.59 7.63 22.56
N GLU A 193 22.42 6.59 22.48
CA GLU A 193 23.11 6.28 21.22
C GLU A 193 22.39 5.15 20.44
N HIS A 194 21.54 4.37 21.10
CA HIS A 194 20.75 3.28 20.51
C HIS A 194 19.49 2.98 21.34
N ARG A 195 18.40 2.55 20.69
CA ARG A 195 17.12 2.13 21.30
C ARG A 195 17.16 1.26 22.55
N HIS A 196 18.24 0.52 22.76
CA HIS A 196 18.41 -0.30 23.94
C HIS A 196 18.80 0.49 25.20
N ASP A 197 19.48 1.62 25.06
CA ASP A 197 19.93 2.44 26.19
C ASP A 197 18.73 2.98 26.97
N TRP A 198 17.82 3.70 26.30
CA TRP A 198 16.62 4.21 26.94
C TRP A 198 15.65 3.09 27.35
N ARG A 199 15.44 2.07 26.52
CA ARG A 199 14.44 1.01 26.79
C ARG A 199 14.85 0.08 27.93
N ARG A 200 16.15 -0.09 28.20
CA ARG A 200 16.69 -1.10 29.12
C ARG A 200 17.64 -0.55 30.18
N GLY A 201 18.17 0.67 30.04
CA GLY A 201 19.23 1.24 30.88
C GLY A 201 20.58 0.62 30.60
N LEU A 202 20.96 0.49 29.32
CA LEU A 202 22.28 -0.02 28.92
C LEU A 202 23.33 1.10 28.89
N ARG A 203 24.60 0.69 28.76
CA ARG A 203 25.84 1.49 28.60
C ARG A 203 26.15 2.58 29.64
N GLY A 204 25.22 2.86 30.56
CA GLY A 204 25.31 3.87 31.61
C GLY A 204 24.05 4.75 31.73
N HIS A 205 23.16 4.66 30.74
CA HIS A 205 22.01 5.55 30.55
C HIS A 205 20.84 5.29 31.50
N THR A 206 20.01 6.33 31.66
CA THR A 206 18.75 6.29 32.40
C THR A 206 17.70 5.51 31.62
N ARG A 207 17.18 4.44 32.23
CA ARG A 207 16.06 3.68 31.65
C ARG A 207 14.75 4.49 31.69
N LEU A 208 14.22 4.86 30.53
CA LEU A 208 12.87 5.40 30.41
C LEU A 208 11.84 4.36 30.88
N SER A 209 10.87 4.85 31.64
CA SER A 209 9.84 4.02 32.29
C SER A 209 8.45 4.56 31.92
N PRO A 210 7.98 4.32 30.69
CA PRO A 210 6.67 4.81 30.23
C PRO A 210 5.54 4.32 31.13
N THR A 211 4.49 5.12 31.20
CA THR A 211 3.27 4.86 31.96
C THR A 211 2.07 4.92 31.02
N GLY A 212 0.92 4.36 31.39
CA GLY A 212 -0.26 4.38 30.51
C GLY A 212 -0.14 3.48 29.28
N SER A 213 0.50 2.31 29.42
CA SER A 213 0.31 1.23 28.45
C SER A 213 -1.05 0.58 28.69
N ASP A 214 -1.90 0.60 27.68
CA ASP A 214 -3.26 0.06 27.66
C ASP A 214 -3.57 -0.49 26.26
N SER A 215 -3.59 -1.81 26.14
CA SER A 215 -3.94 -2.53 24.91
C SER A 215 -5.40 -2.99 24.89
N SER A 216 -6.29 -2.30 25.62
CA SER A 216 -7.74 -2.45 25.44
C SER A 216 -8.21 -1.72 24.18
N ARG A 217 -9.42 -2.06 23.71
CA ARG A 217 -10.07 -1.33 22.62
C ARG A 217 -10.24 0.15 22.98
N GLU A 218 -10.57 0.44 24.23
CA GLU A 218 -10.72 1.78 24.77
C GLU A 218 -9.39 2.55 24.88
N GLY A 219 -8.27 1.87 25.16
CA GLY A 219 -6.93 2.47 25.13
C GLY A 219 -6.47 2.86 23.74
N VAL A 220 -6.70 1.99 22.74
CA VAL A 220 -6.35 2.24 21.34
C VAL A 220 -7.23 3.35 20.73
N LEU A 221 -8.56 3.28 20.93
CA LEU A 221 -9.51 4.33 20.50
C LEU A 221 -9.23 5.71 21.11
N TRP A 222 -8.54 5.79 22.26
CA TRP A 222 -8.10 7.07 22.84
C TRP A 222 -6.94 7.70 22.07
N GLY A 223 -6.01 6.88 21.57
CA GLY A 223 -4.94 7.29 20.66
C GLY A 223 -5.49 7.69 19.29
N GLU A 224 -6.33 6.85 18.70
CA GLU A 224 -7.00 7.12 17.42
C GLU A 224 -7.85 8.41 17.50
N LEU A 225 -8.58 8.64 18.60
CA LEU A 225 -9.32 9.88 18.79
C LEU A 225 -8.41 11.12 18.86
N ARG A 226 -7.23 11.03 19.46
CA ARG A 226 -6.25 12.13 19.48
C ARG A 226 -5.72 12.45 18.08
N MET A 227 -5.55 11.43 17.24
CA MET A 227 -5.11 11.55 15.85
C MET A 227 -6.22 12.15 14.97
N LEU A 228 -7.48 11.68 15.14
CA LEU A 228 -8.67 12.21 14.46
C LEU A 228 -8.86 13.71 14.70
N LEU A 229 -8.66 14.17 15.94
CA LEU A 229 -8.78 15.60 16.29
C LEU A 229 -7.71 16.47 15.62
N GLY A 230 -6.60 15.88 15.17
CA GLY A 230 -5.57 16.51 14.34
C GLY A 230 -5.79 16.37 12.83
N GLY A 231 -6.90 15.78 12.37
CA GLY A 231 -7.18 15.58 10.95
C GLY A 231 -6.62 14.31 10.32
N ALA A 232 -6.17 13.33 11.12
CA ALA A 232 -5.77 12.03 10.59
C ALA A 232 -6.98 11.08 10.40
N THR A 233 -6.94 10.24 9.37
CA THR A 233 -7.96 9.21 9.10
C THR A 233 -7.40 7.79 9.08
N SER A 234 -6.08 7.62 8.99
CA SER A 234 -5.42 6.30 9.00
C SER A 234 -4.15 6.29 9.86
N ILE A 235 -3.81 5.12 10.39
CA ILE A 235 -2.67 4.91 11.30
C ILE A 235 -2.13 3.49 11.20
N ASN A 236 -0.80 3.33 11.24
CA ASN A 236 -0.14 2.06 11.59
C ASN A 236 0.24 2.16 13.07
N GLY A 237 -0.52 1.46 13.91
CA GLY A 237 -0.64 1.72 15.34
C GLY A 237 0.08 0.75 16.27
N SER A 238 0.93 -0.15 15.74
CA SER A 238 1.64 -1.18 16.50
C SER A 238 0.71 -2.13 17.27
N THR A 239 -0.48 -2.37 16.73
CA THR A 239 -1.60 -3.00 17.40
C THR A 239 -1.71 -4.50 17.08
N SER A 240 -1.68 -4.93 15.81
CA SER A 240 -1.68 -6.33 15.30
C SER A 240 -2.73 -7.35 15.80
N GLN A 241 -3.38 -7.11 16.94
CA GLN A 241 -4.09 -8.12 17.75
C GLN A 241 -5.27 -7.54 18.55
N THR A 242 -5.51 -6.22 18.48
CA THR A 242 -6.61 -5.56 19.19
C THR A 242 -7.75 -5.24 18.22
N ASN A 243 -8.96 -5.72 18.51
CA ASN A 243 -10.17 -5.42 17.73
C ASN A 243 -10.66 -3.97 17.95
N ALA A 244 -9.82 -2.99 17.65
CA ALA A 244 -10.11 -1.56 17.75
C ALA A 244 -10.61 -1.01 16.41
N SER A 245 -11.65 -1.62 15.84
CA SER A 245 -12.36 -0.96 14.74
C SER A 245 -13.12 0.26 15.25
N GLY A 246 -12.94 1.37 14.55
CA GLY A 246 -13.50 2.69 14.82
C GLY A 246 -12.47 3.81 14.58
N LEU A 247 -12.99 5.01 14.33
CA LEU A 247 -12.29 6.30 14.19
C LEU A 247 -11.29 6.44 13.04
N LEU A 248 -10.24 5.63 13.01
CA LEU A 248 -9.20 5.63 11.98
C LEU A 248 -9.18 4.28 11.25
N ARG A 249 -8.46 4.20 10.13
CA ARG A 249 -8.09 2.92 9.52
C ARG A 249 -6.79 2.44 10.16
N ASN A 250 -6.84 1.31 10.85
CA ASN A 250 -5.69 0.76 11.57
C ASN A 250 -4.98 -0.24 10.63
N LEU A 251 -3.89 0.19 9.98
CA LEU A 251 -3.31 -0.43 8.77
C LEU A 251 -2.46 -1.68 9.07
N ASP A 252 -1.98 -1.83 10.31
CA ASP A 252 -1.38 -3.08 10.82
C ASP A 252 -2.43 -4.02 11.46
N SER A 253 -3.69 -3.92 11.02
CA SER A 253 -4.78 -4.75 11.52
C SER A 253 -5.66 -5.29 10.39
N SER A 254 -6.27 -6.45 10.62
CA SER A 254 -7.15 -7.11 9.64
C SER A 254 -8.54 -6.46 9.49
N ASP A 255 -8.75 -5.23 9.99
CA ASP A 255 -10.00 -4.47 9.87
C ASP A 255 -9.69 -3.00 9.51
N THR A 256 -9.28 -2.81 8.25
CA THR A 256 -8.92 -1.51 7.65
C THR A 256 -10.14 -0.63 7.30
N GLU A 257 -11.33 -1.01 7.79
CA GLU A 257 -12.60 -0.29 7.63
C GLU A 257 -12.98 -0.07 6.14
N GLY A 258 -12.71 -1.09 5.33
CA GLY A 258 -13.13 -1.19 3.92
C GLY A 258 -12.03 -1.02 2.87
N LEU A 259 -10.76 -0.91 3.26
CA LEU A 259 -9.66 -1.06 2.30
C LEU A 259 -9.51 -2.54 1.89
N VAL A 260 -9.08 -2.78 0.66
CA VAL A 260 -8.78 -4.12 0.12
C VAL A 260 -7.27 -4.23 -0.12
N GLY A 261 -6.67 -5.40 0.11
CA GLY A 261 -5.24 -5.63 -0.18
C GLY A 261 -4.24 -5.07 0.85
N VAL A 262 -4.66 -4.15 1.72
CA VAL A 262 -3.80 -3.53 2.74
C VAL A 262 -3.60 -4.45 3.96
N ASP A 263 -2.34 -4.80 4.27
CA ASP A 263 -1.92 -5.51 5.50
C ASP A 263 -0.43 -5.20 5.79
N VAL A 264 -0.16 -4.50 6.90
CA VAL A 264 1.19 -4.02 7.27
C VAL A 264 1.80 -4.90 8.37
N ASP A 265 2.81 -5.71 8.03
CA ASP A 265 3.50 -6.58 9.01
C ASP A 265 4.50 -5.78 9.85
N TYR A 266 3.99 -5.20 10.93
CA TYR A 266 4.73 -4.31 11.84
C TYR A 266 5.71 -5.04 12.76
N ARG A 267 6.99 -4.61 12.77
CA ARG A 267 8.07 -5.29 13.52
C ARG A 267 8.92 -4.33 14.36
N THR A 268 8.62 -4.21 15.65
CA THR A 268 9.51 -3.49 16.60
C THR A 268 10.85 -4.20 16.85
N PHE A 269 10.90 -5.53 16.71
CA PHE A 269 12.08 -6.36 17.03
C PHE A 269 12.33 -7.45 15.96
N PRO A 270 12.67 -7.08 14.71
CA PRO A 270 12.91 -8.04 13.62
C PRO A 270 14.08 -9.00 13.93
N LEU A 271 15.02 -8.56 14.76
CA LEU A 271 16.21 -9.32 15.18
C LEU A 271 15.99 -10.08 16.51
N GLY A 272 14.76 -10.12 17.04
CA GLY A 272 14.46 -10.75 18.35
C GLY A 272 15.21 -10.14 19.55
N ASP A 273 15.83 -8.99 19.33
CA ASP A 273 16.73 -8.21 20.19
C ASP A 273 16.05 -7.63 21.44
N SER A 274 14.73 -7.77 21.55
CA SER A 274 13.84 -7.28 22.62
C SER A 274 14.43 -7.30 24.05
N GLY A 275 15.28 -8.28 24.37
CA GLY A 275 16.03 -8.41 25.62
C GLY A 275 17.13 -7.37 25.88
N GLY A 276 17.55 -6.60 24.88
CA GLY A 276 18.69 -5.68 24.89
C GLY A 276 19.94 -6.29 24.25
N THR A 277 19.86 -6.78 23.01
CA THR A 277 21.00 -7.39 22.30
C THR A 277 21.66 -6.42 21.33
N LEU A 278 22.77 -5.83 21.76
CA LEU A 278 23.66 -5.02 20.91
C LEU A 278 24.65 -5.90 20.12
N ARG A 279 24.99 -5.48 18.90
CA ARG A 279 26.06 -6.04 18.05
C ARG A 279 26.68 -4.98 17.16
N ALA A 280 27.99 -4.71 17.34
CA ALA A 280 28.76 -3.79 16.50
C ALA A 280 29.34 -4.45 15.23
N SER A 281 29.06 -5.74 15.00
CA SER A 281 29.40 -6.49 13.79
C SER A 281 28.77 -7.88 13.81
N GLY A 282 28.16 -8.26 12.69
CA GLY A 282 27.69 -9.61 12.39
C GLY A 282 26.35 -9.97 13.03
N CYS A 283 25.74 -11.03 12.49
CA CYS A 283 24.31 -11.29 12.60
C CYS A 283 23.94 -12.44 13.57
N ASP A 284 24.72 -12.67 14.65
CA ASP A 284 24.37 -13.66 15.70
C ASP A 284 23.33 -13.11 16.71
N TYR A 285 22.29 -12.46 16.19
CA TYR A 285 21.13 -12.00 16.95
C TYR A 285 20.27 -13.21 17.44
N PRO A 286 19.40 -13.02 18.46
CA PRO A 286 18.56 -14.10 19.00
C PRO A 286 17.58 -14.71 17.99
N HIS A 287 17.20 -13.93 16.99
CA HIS A 287 16.37 -14.27 15.84
C HIS A 287 16.78 -13.35 14.68
N ILE A 288 16.39 -13.71 13.46
CA ILE A 288 16.21 -12.79 12.33
C ILE A 288 14.89 -13.24 11.72
N ASP A 289 14.01 -12.31 11.38
CA ASP A 289 12.80 -12.61 10.62
C ASP A 289 13.14 -13.36 9.31
N PRO A 290 12.26 -14.23 8.79
CA PRO A 290 12.49 -14.93 7.53
C PRO A 290 12.05 -14.08 6.33
N GLU A 291 12.71 -14.26 5.17
CA GLU A 291 12.33 -13.73 3.84
C GLU A 291 10.83 -13.91 3.50
N SER A 292 10.17 -14.94 4.06
CA SER A 292 8.72 -15.14 3.94
C SER A 292 7.85 -14.07 4.63
N ARG A 293 8.44 -13.01 5.18
CA ARG A 293 7.78 -11.76 5.58
C ARG A 293 7.48 -10.84 4.41
N LEU A 294 8.23 -10.96 3.31
CA LEU A 294 8.09 -10.15 2.11
C LEU A 294 6.88 -10.57 1.26
N SER A 295 6.13 -11.60 1.66
CA SER A 295 4.85 -11.96 1.05
C SER A 295 3.64 -11.21 1.65
N ASN A 296 3.87 -10.32 2.62
CA ASN A 296 2.84 -9.37 3.05
C ASN A 296 2.87 -8.14 2.13
N PRO A 297 1.76 -7.40 1.97
CA PRO A 297 1.70 -6.14 1.22
C PRO A 297 2.77 -5.13 1.62
N ILE A 298 3.03 -4.95 2.92
CA ILE A 298 4.17 -4.17 3.45
C ILE A 298 4.85 -4.91 4.61
N TYR A 299 6.18 -4.83 4.67
CA TYR A 299 7.00 -5.18 5.82
C TYR A 299 7.48 -3.88 6.52
N CYS A 300 7.13 -3.67 7.79
CA CYS A 300 7.37 -2.39 8.48
C CYS A 300 8.28 -2.54 9.73
N PRO A 301 9.61 -2.69 9.57
CA PRO A 301 10.53 -2.95 10.68
C PRO A 301 11.17 -1.69 11.29
N HIS A 302 11.43 -1.73 12.61
CA HIS A 302 12.31 -0.77 13.29
C HIS A 302 13.76 -1.23 13.18
N ILE A 303 14.57 -0.50 12.41
CA ILE A 303 15.98 -0.81 12.14
C ILE A 303 16.80 0.48 12.14
N ALA A 304 18.07 0.39 12.54
CA ALA A 304 18.96 1.55 12.66
C ALA A 304 18.40 2.67 13.57
N GLU A 305 17.67 2.28 14.64
CA GLU A 305 17.17 3.21 15.66
C GLU A 305 18.28 3.54 16.68
N GLY A 306 19.21 4.38 16.23
CA GLY A 306 20.38 4.83 16.97
C GLY A 306 21.40 5.53 16.07
N ILE A 307 22.41 6.13 16.68
CA ILE A 307 23.47 6.90 16.03
C ILE A 307 24.84 6.23 16.17
N ASP A 308 24.87 4.89 16.24
CA ASP A 308 26.10 4.12 16.44
C ASP A 308 26.21 2.89 15.55
N VAL A 309 27.38 2.25 15.59
CA VAL A 309 27.71 1.04 14.82
C VAL A 309 26.89 -0.19 15.23
N GLU A 310 26.19 -0.14 16.36
CA GLU A 310 25.34 -1.24 16.83
C GLU A 310 23.92 -1.12 16.26
N ALA A 311 23.43 0.11 16.06
CA ALA A 311 22.22 0.41 15.30
C ALA A 311 22.43 0.21 13.79
N ASN A 312 23.56 0.68 13.23
CA ASN A 312 23.91 0.48 11.81
C ASN A 312 23.97 -1.02 11.43
N ASN A 313 24.55 -1.85 12.30
CA ASN A 313 24.59 -3.30 12.10
C ASN A 313 23.20 -3.98 12.16
N GLU A 314 22.15 -3.34 12.69
CA GLU A 314 20.78 -3.85 12.55
C GLU A 314 20.32 -3.82 11.09
N PHE A 315 20.66 -2.75 10.34
CA PHE A 315 20.36 -2.64 8.91
C PHE A 315 21.13 -3.70 8.12
N HIS A 316 22.46 -3.74 8.24
CA HIS A 316 23.31 -4.71 7.52
C HIS A 316 22.87 -6.18 7.70
N CYS A 317 22.26 -6.55 8.83
CA CYS A 317 21.77 -7.91 9.08
C CYS A 317 20.36 -8.20 8.54
N LEU A 318 19.73 -7.21 7.90
CA LEU A 318 18.42 -7.27 7.26
C LEU A 318 18.47 -6.81 5.78
N SER A 319 19.65 -6.47 5.26
CA SER A 319 19.92 -6.09 3.86
C SER A 319 21.15 -6.80 3.28
N THR A 320 21.55 -7.95 3.86
CA THR A 320 22.65 -8.74 3.31
C THR A 320 22.51 -10.27 3.51
N PRO A 321 23.10 -11.09 2.62
CA PRO A 321 23.17 -12.55 2.78
C PRO A 321 23.96 -13.09 3.99
N ASP A 322 24.60 -12.24 4.80
CA ASP A 322 25.21 -12.65 6.08
C ASP A 322 24.17 -12.69 7.24
N GLY A 323 22.98 -12.11 7.02
CA GLY A 323 21.81 -12.18 7.90
C GLY A 323 20.59 -12.78 7.17
N ALA A 324 19.68 -11.91 6.73
CA ALA A 324 18.63 -12.19 5.74
C ALA A 324 18.43 -10.93 4.88
N ASP A 325 17.99 -11.08 3.63
CA ASP A 325 17.52 -9.95 2.81
C ASP A 325 16.04 -9.69 3.10
N LEU A 326 15.77 -8.49 3.63
CA LEU A 326 14.48 -7.99 4.11
C LEU A 326 14.34 -6.46 3.90
N VAL A 327 15.16 -5.89 3.01
CA VAL A 327 15.04 -4.51 2.50
C VAL A 327 14.79 -4.65 1.00
N GLU A 328 13.53 -4.48 0.63
CA GLU A 328 12.95 -4.72 -0.70
C GLU A 328 11.85 -3.67 -0.93
N SER A 329 11.26 -3.63 -2.13
CA SER A 329 10.34 -2.54 -2.53
C SER A 329 9.05 -2.42 -1.70
N ASN A 330 8.66 -3.48 -0.97
CA ASN A 330 7.57 -3.46 0.00
C ASN A 330 8.02 -3.22 1.46
N THR A 331 9.25 -2.75 1.68
CA THR A 331 9.80 -2.49 3.02
C THR A 331 9.69 -1.02 3.39
N SER A 332 9.16 -0.74 4.58
CA SER A 332 9.04 0.62 5.14
C SER A 332 9.80 0.73 6.45
N ILE A 333 11.01 1.30 6.36
CA ILE A 333 12.02 1.39 7.40
C ILE A 333 11.64 2.46 8.43
N VAL A 334 11.41 2.05 9.67
CA VAL A 334 11.09 2.99 10.75
C VAL A 334 12.37 3.57 11.35
N HIS A 335 12.40 4.90 11.46
CA HIS A 335 13.48 5.76 11.98
C HIS A 335 14.72 5.89 11.08
N GLY A 336 15.44 4.81 10.74
CA GLY A 336 16.58 4.86 9.81
C GLY A 336 17.74 5.81 10.17
N ILE A 337 17.98 6.09 11.46
CA ILE A 337 18.94 7.13 11.91
C ILE A 337 20.40 6.73 11.67
N GLY A 338 20.71 5.45 11.89
CA GLY A 338 22.06 4.87 11.84
C GLY A 338 22.50 4.40 10.45
N LEU A 339 21.91 4.91 9.37
CA LEU A 339 22.31 4.59 8.00
C LEU A 339 23.55 5.42 7.60
N THR A 340 24.41 4.84 6.76
CA THR A 340 25.50 5.54 6.04
C THR A 340 25.12 5.76 4.58
N ALA A 341 25.87 6.57 3.80
CA ALA A 341 25.58 6.77 2.38
C ALA A 341 25.42 5.47 1.57
N VAL A 342 26.19 4.42 1.89
CA VAL A 342 26.06 3.10 1.25
C VAL A 342 24.73 2.44 1.61
N ASP A 343 24.34 2.49 2.88
CA ASP A 343 23.08 1.91 3.35
C ASP A 343 21.88 2.66 2.75
N MET A 344 21.96 3.99 2.67
CA MET A 344 20.94 4.84 2.04
C MET A 344 20.83 4.56 0.53
N ALA A 345 21.95 4.31 -0.15
CA ALA A 345 21.96 3.90 -1.56
C ALA A 345 21.38 2.48 -1.78
N THR A 346 21.53 1.56 -0.82
CA THR A 346 20.83 0.27 -0.81
C THR A 346 19.32 0.47 -0.66
N VAL A 347 18.86 1.26 0.33
CA VAL A 347 17.43 1.58 0.50
C VAL A 347 16.80 2.14 -0.78
N ALA A 348 17.51 3.03 -1.48
CA ALA A 348 17.07 3.56 -2.77
C ALA A 348 17.05 2.49 -3.88
N ALA A 349 18.13 1.72 -4.04
CA ALA A 349 18.27 0.73 -5.11
C ALA A 349 17.24 -0.41 -5.02
N ASP A 350 16.85 -0.77 -3.80
CA ASP A 350 15.87 -1.83 -3.53
C ASP A 350 14.42 -1.30 -3.46
N GLY A 351 14.21 0.01 -3.65
CA GLY A 351 12.89 0.66 -3.66
C GLY A 351 12.20 0.76 -2.29
N ALA A 352 12.96 0.59 -1.20
CA ALA A 352 12.45 0.64 0.16
C ALA A 352 12.15 2.10 0.61
N LYS A 353 11.22 2.24 1.56
CA LYS A 353 10.68 3.51 2.03
C LYS A 353 11.24 3.88 3.42
N LEU A 354 11.29 5.17 3.75
CA LEU A 354 11.59 5.68 5.10
C LEU A 354 10.32 6.17 5.81
N ILE A 355 10.12 5.73 7.04
CA ILE A 355 9.19 6.34 8.00
C ILE A 355 9.99 7.20 8.98
N TRP A 356 9.89 8.52 8.81
CA TRP A 356 10.56 9.55 9.57
C TRP A 356 9.72 9.97 10.77
N SER A 357 10.34 10.00 11.96
CA SER A 357 9.68 10.41 13.23
C SER A 357 10.50 11.48 13.94
N PRO A 358 10.66 12.67 13.31
CA PRO A 358 11.68 13.64 13.68
C PRO A 358 11.68 13.99 15.17
N ARG A 359 10.51 14.23 15.78
CA ARG A 359 10.44 14.60 17.20
C ARG A 359 10.98 13.50 18.11
N SER A 360 10.61 12.23 17.87
CA SER A 360 11.11 11.13 18.69
C SER A 360 12.60 10.89 18.47
N ASN A 361 13.08 11.06 17.23
CA ASN A 361 14.51 10.98 16.95
C ASN A 361 15.31 12.06 17.71
N ILE A 362 14.87 13.32 17.63
CA ILE A 362 15.56 14.46 18.25
C ILE A 362 15.47 14.44 19.79
N ASP A 363 14.32 14.05 20.36
CA ASP A 363 14.17 13.95 21.82
C ASP A 363 15.04 12.84 22.43
N LEU A 364 15.16 11.68 21.76
CA LEU A 364 15.93 10.54 22.25
C LEU A 364 17.44 10.63 21.90
N TYR A 365 17.77 10.87 20.64
CA TYR A 365 19.13 10.75 20.11
C TYR A 365 19.83 12.11 19.95
N GLY A 366 19.06 13.20 19.84
CA GLY A 366 19.55 14.55 19.56
C GLY A 366 19.82 14.81 18.07
N VAL A 367 19.63 13.79 17.24
CA VAL A 367 19.86 13.74 15.78
C VAL A 367 18.71 12.94 15.14
N THR A 368 18.40 13.19 13.87
CA THR A 368 17.41 12.41 13.10
C THR A 368 18.05 11.81 11.84
N ALA A 369 17.29 11.07 11.03
CA ALA A 369 17.81 10.49 9.79
C ALA A 369 18.29 11.59 8.82
N GLN A 370 19.28 11.25 7.98
CA GLN A 370 19.81 12.11 6.92
C GLN A 370 18.81 12.20 5.76
N VAL A 371 17.65 12.82 6.03
CA VAL A 371 16.49 12.87 5.12
C VAL A 371 16.76 13.64 3.83
N VAL A 372 17.71 14.59 3.84
CA VAL A 372 18.16 15.30 2.63
C VAL A 372 18.89 14.33 1.69
N ALA A 373 19.90 13.60 2.18
CA ALA A 373 20.59 12.56 1.41
C ALA A 373 19.65 11.44 0.92
N LEU A 374 18.73 10.97 1.78
CA LEU A 374 17.72 9.98 1.39
C LEU A 374 16.82 10.49 0.25
N ARG A 375 16.38 11.76 0.32
CA ARG A 375 15.61 12.41 -0.75
C ARG A 375 16.43 12.65 -2.03
N ASN A 376 17.73 12.95 -1.91
CA ASN A 376 18.65 13.08 -3.05
C ASN A 376 18.91 11.75 -3.77
N LEU A 377 18.90 10.65 -3.02
CA LEU A 377 19.06 9.29 -3.53
C LEU A 377 17.75 8.69 -4.11
N GLY A 378 16.62 9.37 -4.00
CA GLY A 378 15.33 8.90 -4.50
C GLY A 378 14.53 8.00 -3.53
N VAL A 379 14.85 8.02 -2.23
CA VAL A 379 14.06 7.28 -1.22
C VAL A 379 12.75 8.01 -0.94
N LEU A 380 11.63 7.28 -0.99
CA LEU A 380 10.32 7.80 -0.60
C LEU A 380 10.21 7.91 0.92
N ILE A 381 9.89 9.11 1.40
CA ILE A 381 9.78 9.45 2.82
C ILE A 381 8.31 9.67 3.20
N ALA A 382 7.91 9.12 4.34
CA ALA A 382 6.63 9.38 5.01
C ALA A 382 6.85 9.77 6.49
N LEU A 383 5.86 10.41 7.12
CA LEU A 383 5.91 10.84 8.52
C LEU A 383 5.11 9.90 9.45
N GLY A 384 5.66 9.61 10.63
CA GLY A 384 4.98 8.90 11.71
C GLY A 384 5.31 9.48 13.09
N THR A 385 4.39 9.41 14.05
CA THR A 385 4.54 10.03 15.38
C THR A 385 5.29 9.20 16.42
N ASP A 386 5.60 7.93 16.13
CA ASP A 386 6.23 6.95 17.03
C ASP A 386 5.43 6.67 18.31
N TRP A 387 5.50 7.51 19.34
CA TRP A 387 4.71 7.29 20.55
C TRP A 387 4.69 8.52 21.45
N SER A 388 3.61 8.68 22.23
CA SER A 388 3.44 9.80 23.17
C SER A 388 4.41 9.83 24.36
N THR A 389 5.47 9.03 24.35
CA THR A 389 6.58 9.08 25.32
C THR A 389 7.68 10.07 24.90
N SER A 390 8.03 10.10 23.61
CA SER A 390 9.10 10.95 23.02
C SER A 390 8.76 11.52 21.63
N GLY A 391 7.73 11.04 20.94
CA GLY A 391 7.24 11.57 19.68
C GLY A 391 6.05 12.53 19.83
N SER A 392 5.48 12.96 18.70
CA SER A 392 4.38 13.94 18.71
C SER A 392 3.07 13.37 19.21
N MET A 393 2.20 14.25 19.72
CA MET A 393 0.86 13.81 20.15
C MET A 393 -0.08 13.53 18.97
N ASN A 394 0.16 14.12 17.79
CA ASN A 394 -0.55 13.86 16.54
C ASN A 394 0.22 14.41 15.33
N MET A 395 -0.25 14.12 14.11
CA MET A 395 0.38 14.52 12.85
C MET A 395 0.60 16.03 12.70
N LEU A 396 -0.26 16.90 13.25
CA LEU A 396 -0.04 18.36 13.19
C LEU A 396 1.22 18.76 13.97
N ARG A 397 1.46 18.13 15.12
CA ARG A 397 2.64 18.38 15.95
C ARG A 397 3.91 17.74 15.36
N GLU A 398 3.80 16.71 14.54
CA GLU A 398 4.93 16.10 13.81
C GLU A 398 5.26 16.88 12.53
N LEU A 399 4.26 17.28 11.74
CA LEU A 399 4.41 18.22 10.60
C LEU A 399 5.07 19.52 11.06
N ARG A 400 4.62 20.09 12.18
CA ARG A 400 5.28 21.25 12.81
C ARG A 400 6.73 20.99 13.23
N CYS A 401 7.10 19.75 13.51
CA CYS A 401 8.49 19.41 13.84
C CYS A 401 9.35 19.27 12.57
N ALA A 402 8.91 18.45 11.61
CA ALA A 402 9.56 18.28 10.30
C ALA A 402 9.79 19.64 9.58
N ASP A 403 8.78 20.52 9.62
CA ASP A 403 8.84 21.88 9.09
C ASP A 403 9.83 22.79 9.84
N SER A 404 9.92 22.68 11.16
CA SER A 404 10.89 23.46 11.96
C SER A 404 12.33 23.02 11.67
N LEU A 405 12.57 21.71 11.63
CA LEU A 405 13.85 21.13 11.22
C LEU A 405 14.22 21.57 9.80
N ASN A 406 13.30 21.42 8.85
CA ASN A 406 13.53 21.82 7.48
C ASN A 406 13.93 23.30 7.34
N ARG A 407 13.17 24.23 7.93
CA ARG A 407 13.39 25.68 7.79
C ARG A 407 14.65 26.20 8.52
N ILE A 408 15.11 25.52 9.57
CA ILE A 408 16.18 26.01 10.45
C ILE A 408 17.49 25.22 10.27
N HIS A 409 17.38 23.92 10.05
CA HIS A 409 18.49 22.96 10.11
C HIS A 409 18.79 22.27 8.77
N PHE A 410 17.90 22.31 7.78
CA PHE A 410 18.10 21.69 6.45
C PHE A 410 17.94 22.70 5.30
N GLY A 411 18.36 23.96 5.48
CA GLY A 411 18.38 24.99 4.44
C GLY A 411 17.02 25.39 3.83
N GLY A 412 15.90 24.85 4.32
CA GLY A 412 14.58 24.94 3.67
C GLY A 412 14.40 24.00 2.48
N PHE A 413 15.19 22.92 2.39
CA PHE A 413 15.27 21.96 1.28
C PHE A 413 13.91 21.35 0.86
N PHE A 414 13.09 20.91 1.80
CA PHE A 414 11.75 20.38 1.49
C PHE A 414 10.75 21.51 1.27
N SER A 415 9.92 21.40 0.23
CA SER A 415 8.83 22.35 0.01
C SER A 415 7.63 22.07 0.92
N ASP A 416 6.70 23.02 1.01
CA ASP A 416 5.38 22.82 1.62
C ASP A 416 4.62 21.63 1.02
N TYR A 417 4.90 21.30 -0.25
CA TYR A 417 4.29 20.17 -0.94
C TYR A 417 4.91 18.84 -0.51
N ASP A 418 6.25 18.73 -0.47
CA ASP A 418 6.93 17.51 0.00
C ASP A 418 6.48 17.13 1.43
N LEU A 419 6.48 18.09 2.35
CA LEU A 419 6.06 17.87 3.74
C LEU A 419 4.58 17.46 3.87
N TRP A 420 3.71 17.91 2.95
CA TRP A 420 2.32 17.47 2.90
C TRP A 420 2.19 16.05 2.31
N MET A 421 2.89 15.75 1.21
CA MET A 421 2.94 14.40 0.61
C MET A 421 3.42 13.34 1.60
N MET A 422 4.46 13.66 2.41
CA MET A 422 4.94 12.81 3.50
C MET A 422 3.87 12.44 4.54
N ALA A 423 2.78 13.20 4.65
CA ALA A 423 1.66 12.94 5.57
C ALA A 423 0.34 12.55 4.86
N THR A 424 0.34 12.43 3.53
CA THR A 424 -0.83 12.04 2.72
C THR A 424 -0.51 10.92 1.74
N TRP A 425 -0.04 11.21 0.53
CA TRP A 425 0.20 10.23 -0.52
C TRP A 425 1.37 9.28 -0.22
N ASN A 426 2.54 9.83 0.11
CA ASN A 426 3.73 9.03 0.39
C ASN A 426 3.52 8.18 1.66
N ALA A 427 2.68 8.66 2.57
CA ALA A 427 2.21 7.88 3.72
C ALA A 427 1.22 6.75 3.36
N ALA A 428 0.49 6.84 2.25
CA ALA A 428 -0.29 5.72 1.70
C ALA A 428 0.62 4.69 1.00
N VAL A 429 1.57 5.15 0.16
CA VAL A 429 2.54 4.30 -0.56
C VAL A 429 3.47 3.54 0.39
N ALA A 430 3.89 4.16 1.50
CA ALA A 430 4.65 3.49 2.55
C ALA A 430 3.83 2.42 3.31
N MET A 431 2.51 2.39 3.15
CA MET A 431 1.58 1.49 3.84
C MET A 431 0.81 0.56 2.89
N GLY A 432 1.10 0.57 1.57
CA GLY A 432 0.45 -0.29 0.58
C GLY A 432 -1.04 -0.01 0.41
N ALA A 433 -1.45 1.26 0.58
CA ALA A 433 -2.84 1.73 0.58
C ALA A 433 -3.08 2.88 -0.42
N GLU A 434 -2.10 3.13 -1.29
CA GLU A 434 -2.08 4.21 -2.28
C GLU A 434 -3.21 4.12 -3.30
N ASP A 435 -3.69 2.92 -3.67
CA ASP A 435 -4.79 2.75 -4.63
C ASP A 435 -6.17 3.21 -4.12
N GLN A 436 -6.28 3.59 -2.84
CA GLN A 436 -7.56 3.79 -2.14
C GLN A 436 -7.65 5.02 -1.23
N ILE A 437 -6.53 5.50 -0.68
CA ILE A 437 -6.46 6.67 0.24
C ILE A 437 -5.21 7.53 -0.06
N GLY A 438 -4.97 8.59 0.72
CA GLY A 438 -3.84 9.51 0.53
C GLY A 438 -4.03 10.53 -0.59
N GLY A 439 -4.78 10.19 -1.65
CA GLY A 439 -5.23 11.10 -2.71
C GLY A 439 -6.70 11.53 -2.60
N LEU A 440 -7.10 12.53 -3.41
CA LEU A 440 -8.50 12.96 -3.60
C LEU A 440 -8.96 12.69 -5.05
N LEU A 441 -8.92 11.44 -5.52
CA LEU A 441 -9.32 11.08 -6.90
C LEU A 441 -10.71 10.44 -6.98
N PRO A 442 -11.37 10.46 -8.16
CA PRO A 442 -12.46 9.55 -8.47
C PRO A 442 -12.09 8.09 -8.11
N GLY A 443 -13.03 7.35 -7.55
CA GLY A 443 -12.80 5.96 -7.13
C GLY A 443 -12.12 5.78 -5.78
N TYR A 444 -11.48 6.80 -5.19
CA TYR A 444 -10.84 6.71 -3.87
C TYR A 444 -11.87 6.82 -2.74
N PHE A 445 -11.52 6.40 -1.52
CA PHE A 445 -12.34 6.72 -0.36
C PHE A 445 -12.27 8.22 -0.03
N ALA A 446 -13.40 8.80 0.37
CA ALA A 446 -13.50 10.17 0.87
C ALA A 446 -12.96 10.26 2.32
N ASP A 447 -11.71 9.90 2.49
CA ASP A 447 -10.87 10.16 3.66
C ASP A 447 -10.33 11.59 3.53
N VAL A 448 -10.97 12.53 4.22
CA VAL A 448 -10.81 13.98 3.99
C VAL A 448 -10.58 14.72 5.29
N ALA A 449 -9.63 15.64 5.31
CA ALA A 449 -9.46 16.61 6.39
C ALA A 449 -9.50 18.04 5.85
N VAL A 450 -10.24 18.90 6.54
CA VAL A 450 -10.44 20.30 6.14
C VAL A 450 -9.82 21.21 7.19
N PHE A 451 -9.00 22.20 6.78
CA PHE A 451 -8.22 23.04 7.69
C PHE A 451 -8.40 24.54 7.39
N GLU A 452 -8.52 25.38 8.42
CA GLU A 452 -8.65 26.84 8.28
C GLU A 452 -7.41 27.46 7.64
N SER A 453 -7.60 28.20 6.54
CA SER A 453 -6.48 28.74 5.77
C SER A 453 -5.81 29.90 6.51
N HIS A 454 -6.57 30.79 7.15
CA HIS A 454 -6.07 32.05 7.73
C HIS A 454 -5.25 32.87 6.71
N GLY A 455 -5.59 32.77 5.42
CA GLY A 455 -4.83 33.36 4.32
C GLY A 455 -3.50 32.68 3.97
N ARG A 456 -3.12 31.57 4.62
CA ARG A 456 -1.91 30.78 4.30
C ARG A 456 -2.02 30.08 2.94
N GLY A 457 -0.88 29.73 2.35
CA GLY A 457 -0.79 28.92 1.12
C GLY A 457 -1.46 27.53 1.26
N PRO A 458 -1.71 26.81 0.15
CA PRO A 458 -2.47 25.55 0.12
C PRO A 458 -1.96 24.51 1.14
N HIS A 459 -0.76 23.98 0.95
CA HIS A 459 -0.18 22.97 1.84
C HIS A 459 0.26 23.58 3.18
N ARG A 460 0.73 24.84 3.16
CA ARG A 460 1.08 25.61 4.37
C ARG A 460 -0.05 25.69 5.40
N ALA A 461 -1.31 25.78 4.95
CA ALA A 461 -2.47 25.79 5.83
C ALA A 461 -2.67 24.46 6.59
N VAL A 462 -2.17 23.34 6.06
CA VAL A 462 -2.18 22.02 6.72
C VAL A 462 -1.00 21.91 7.70
N ILE A 463 0.22 22.21 7.23
CA ILE A 463 1.46 22.16 8.04
C ILE A 463 1.36 23.09 9.27
N GLU A 464 0.71 24.24 9.11
CA GLU A 464 0.59 25.23 10.17
C GLU A 464 -0.66 25.13 11.05
N ALA A 465 -1.55 24.17 10.79
CA ALA A 465 -2.79 24.02 11.54
C ALA A 465 -2.55 23.62 13.00
N GLU A 466 -3.31 24.22 13.92
CA GLU A 466 -3.48 23.72 15.29
C GLU A 466 -4.90 23.12 15.44
N ILE A 467 -5.24 22.55 16.61
CA ILE A 467 -6.52 21.84 16.83
C ILE A 467 -7.75 22.72 16.62
N GLU A 468 -7.65 24.02 16.89
CA GLU A 468 -8.70 25.00 16.57
C GLU A 468 -8.98 25.14 15.06
N ASP A 469 -8.00 24.89 14.19
CA ASP A 469 -8.07 25.10 12.74
C ASP A 469 -8.69 23.92 11.98
N VAL A 470 -8.63 22.70 12.53
CA VAL A 470 -9.28 21.52 11.95
C VAL A 470 -10.79 21.76 11.88
N VAL A 471 -11.38 21.75 10.67
CA VAL A 471 -12.77 22.17 10.42
C VAL A 471 -13.72 20.98 10.40
N LEU A 472 -13.33 19.92 9.70
CA LEU A 472 -14.12 18.71 9.44
C LEU A 472 -13.15 17.56 9.11
N VAL A 473 -13.46 16.36 9.58
CA VAL A 473 -12.71 15.13 9.29
C VAL A 473 -13.70 14.03 8.92
N LEU A 474 -13.47 13.42 7.75
CA LEU A 474 -14.28 12.35 7.15
C LEU A 474 -13.41 11.09 7.00
N ARG A 475 -13.95 9.91 7.30
CA ARG A 475 -13.37 8.60 6.96
C ARG A 475 -14.36 7.87 6.07
N GLY A 476 -13.98 7.51 4.84
CA GLY A 476 -14.91 6.94 3.85
C GLY A 476 -16.18 7.78 3.68
N GLY A 477 -16.05 9.11 3.68
CA GLY A 477 -17.18 10.05 3.58
C GLY A 477 -18.06 10.16 4.84
N GLN A 478 -17.81 9.37 5.88
CA GLN A 478 -18.53 9.47 7.16
C GLN A 478 -17.96 10.61 8.01
N PRO A 479 -18.76 11.59 8.45
CA PRO A 479 -18.30 12.66 9.33
C PRO A 479 -18.04 12.12 10.74
N LEU A 480 -16.79 12.22 11.20
CA LEU A 480 -16.38 11.73 12.52
C LEU A 480 -16.15 12.86 13.52
N TYR A 481 -15.56 13.97 13.06
CA TYR A 481 -15.28 15.15 13.87
C TYR A 481 -15.41 16.43 13.05
N GLY A 482 -15.83 17.54 13.65
CA GLY A 482 -15.83 18.86 13.01
C GLY A 482 -16.69 19.92 13.67
N ASP A 483 -16.78 21.08 13.04
CA ASP A 483 -17.69 22.17 13.44
C ASP A 483 -19.14 21.68 13.48
N ALA A 484 -19.82 21.97 14.60
CA ALA A 484 -21.14 21.40 14.86
C ALA A 484 -22.17 21.62 13.73
N PRO A 485 -22.29 22.80 13.09
CA PRO A 485 -23.24 23.00 11.98
C PRO A 485 -22.94 22.16 10.73
N LEU A 486 -21.68 21.77 10.50
CA LEU A 486 -21.30 20.95 9.34
C LEU A 486 -21.69 19.49 9.58
N VAL A 487 -21.28 18.94 10.73
CA VAL A 487 -21.61 17.56 11.13
C VAL A 487 -23.13 17.40 11.31
N GLU A 488 -23.84 18.41 11.84
CA GLU A 488 -25.31 18.42 11.93
C GLU A 488 -26.02 18.51 10.56
N GLY A 489 -25.33 18.94 9.51
CA GLY A 489 -25.83 18.93 8.12
C GLY A 489 -25.49 17.66 7.33
N LEU A 490 -24.47 16.91 7.76
CA LEU A 490 -23.99 15.68 7.10
C LEU A 490 -24.54 14.40 7.76
N VAL A 491 -24.70 14.37 9.10
CA VAL A 491 -25.21 13.21 9.83
C VAL A 491 -26.74 13.14 9.73
N PRO A 492 -27.34 11.96 9.46
CA PRO A 492 -28.79 11.80 9.45
C PRO A 492 -29.46 12.30 10.75
N PRO A 493 -30.58 13.05 10.69
CA PRO A 493 -31.23 13.61 11.88
C PRO A 493 -31.73 12.61 12.94
N GLY A 494 -31.72 11.30 12.64
CA GLY A 494 -31.96 10.22 13.61
C GLY A 494 -30.70 9.74 14.35
N GLU A 495 -29.51 9.96 13.77
CA GLU A 495 -28.20 9.49 14.26
C GLU A 495 -27.41 10.58 14.98
N ILE A 496 -27.71 11.87 14.74
CA ILE A 496 -27.00 13.02 15.34
C ILE A 496 -26.98 13.02 16.89
N GLY A 497 -27.84 12.24 17.54
CA GLY A 497 -27.78 11.99 18.98
C GLY A 497 -26.53 11.22 19.44
N GLN A 498 -25.93 10.44 18.55
CA GLN A 498 -24.70 9.64 18.74
C GLN A 498 -23.42 10.43 18.36
N CYS A 499 -23.57 11.72 18.06
CA CYS A 499 -22.46 12.65 17.86
C CYS A 499 -22.47 13.69 18.97
N GLU A 500 -21.67 13.47 20.01
CA GLU A 500 -21.64 14.32 21.20
C GLU A 500 -21.14 15.73 20.87
N THR A 501 -21.68 16.73 21.57
CA THR A 501 -21.21 18.11 21.47
C THR A 501 -20.03 18.34 22.40
N ALA A 502 -18.89 18.76 21.86
CA ALA A 502 -17.70 19.11 22.61
C ALA A 502 -17.36 20.60 22.43
N ASP A 503 -16.71 21.20 23.43
CA ASP A 503 -15.98 22.46 23.26
C ASP A 503 -14.51 22.12 23.02
N VAL A 504 -14.00 22.50 21.85
CA VAL A 504 -12.60 22.29 21.48
C VAL A 504 -12.01 23.66 21.16
N CYS A 505 -11.14 24.14 22.05
CA CYS A 505 -10.46 25.43 21.94
C CYS A 505 -11.42 26.63 21.75
N GLY A 506 -12.59 26.59 22.41
CA GLY A 506 -13.62 27.63 22.33
C GLY A 506 -14.55 27.52 21.11
N ARG A 507 -14.42 26.48 20.28
CA ARG A 507 -15.31 26.18 19.16
C ARG A 507 -16.22 25.00 19.50
N THR A 508 -17.52 25.14 19.24
CA THR A 508 -18.51 24.07 19.44
C THR A 508 -18.41 23.04 18.31
N ARG A 509 -17.97 21.83 18.66
CA ARG A 509 -17.75 20.71 17.74
C ARG A 509 -18.77 19.59 17.94
N ARG A 510 -18.82 18.68 16.98
CA ARG A 510 -19.44 17.36 17.11
C ARG A 510 -18.38 16.27 17.01
N LEU A 511 -18.53 15.19 17.79
CA LEU A 511 -17.69 13.99 17.76
C LEU A 511 -18.59 12.75 17.69
N CYS A 512 -18.51 11.99 16.60
CA CYS A 512 -19.39 10.86 16.30
C CYS A 512 -18.89 9.49 16.84
N LEU A 513 -18.19 9.50 17.99
CA LEU A 513 -17.63 8.29 18.63
C LEU A 513 -18.68 7.22 18.95
N GLU A 514 -19.91 7.60 19.34
CA GLU A 514 -20.97 6.62 19.63
C GLU A 514 -21.58 6.05 18.33
N ARG A 515 -21.62 6.85 17.26
CA ARG A 515 -22.13 6.44 15.94
C ARG A 515 -21.21 5.42 15.27
N ASP A 516 -19.90 5.61 15.44
CA ASP A 516 -18.84 4.88 14.75
C ASP A 516 -18.27 3.75 15.64
N ALA A 517 -17.64 4.09 16.77
CA ALA A 517 -17.02 3.11 17.67
C ALA A 517 -17.97 2.52 18.73
N GLY A 518 -19.23 2.98 18.82
CA GLY A 518 -20.23 2.46 19.77
C GLY A 518 -20.02 2.88 21.23
N LEU A 519 -19.23 3.93 21.49
CA LEU A 519 -18.92 4.45 22.83
C LEU A 519 -19.16 5.96 22.90
N THR A 520 -19.71 6.47 24.00
CA THR A 520 -19.60 7.91 24.28
C THR A 520 -18.19 8.26 24.77
N LEU A 521 -17.77 9.50 24.55
CA LEU A 521 -16.55 10.10 25.10
C LEU A 521 -16.54 9.98 26.63
N SER A 522 -17.72 10.04 27.26
CA SER A 522 -17.88 9.81 28.70
C SER A 522 -17.53 8.38 29.14
N GLN A 523 -17.81 7.37 28.31
CA GLN A 523 -17.43 5.97 28.56
C GLN A 523 -15.95 5.73 28.27
N LEU A 524 -15.44 6.27 27.16
CA LEU A 524 -14.03 6.16 26.77
C LEU A 524 -13.11 6.77 27.86
N THR A 525 -13.40 8.01 28.27
CA THR A 525 -12.67 8.70 29.36
C THR A 525 -12.75 7.94 30.70
N ALA A 526 -13.88 7.26 30.96
CA ALA A 526 -14.06 6.46 32.17
C ALA A 526 -13.32 5.11 32.13
N ALA A 527 -12.99 4.60 30.94
CA ALA A 527 -12.21 3.37 30.76
C ALA A 527 -10.71 3.63 30.94
N VAL A 528 -10.14 4.58 30.19
CA VAL A 528 -8.69 4.93 30.29
C VAL A 528 -8.35 5.70 31.57
N GLY A 529 -9.35 6.32 32.20
CA GLY A 529 -9.22 7.03 33.48
C GLY A 529 -8.82 8.50 33.33
N THR A 530 -9.12 9.30 34.37
CA THR A 530 -8.98 10.77 34.35
C THR A 530 -7.55 11.29 34.30
N ASP A 531 -6.56 10.43 34.54
CA ASP A 531 -5.14 10.82 34.58
C ASP A 531 -4.45 10.63 33.21
N ALA A 532 -5.15 10.03 32.24
CA ALA A 532 -4.72 9.81 30.85
C ALA A 532 -4.18 11.08 30.18
N TYR A 533 -3.26 10.92 29.23
CA TYR A 533 -2.74 12.04 28.44
C TYR A 533 -3.85 12.62 27.52
N GLY A 534 -3.85 13.95 27.37
CA GLY A 534 -4.95 14.67 26.75
C GLY A 534 -5.23 14.28 25.30
N LEU A 535 -6.49 14.40 24.88
CA LEU A 535 -6.89 14.26 23.48
C LEU A 535 -6.47 15.46 22.61
N PHE A 536 -6.34 16.64 23.23
CA PHE A 536 -5.87 17.87 22.60
C PHE A 536 -5.41 18.87 23.67
N PHE A 537 -4.66 19.88 23.22
CA PHE A 537 -4.34 21.09 23.96
C PHE A 537 -4.57 22.29 23.02
N CYS A 538 -4.70 23.50 23.57
CA CYS A 538 -5.13 24.69 22.83
C CYS A 538 -4.15 25.85 23.02
N GLY A 539 -3.91 26.64 21.97
CA GLY A 539 -2.99 27.78 22.04
C GLY A 539 -1.51 27.41 21.94
N GLY A 540 -1.17 26.37 21.17
CA GLY A 540 0.21 25.95 20.89
C GLY A 540 0.62 24.64 21.58
N ALA A 541 1.92 24.48 21.79
CA ALA A 541 2.54 23.24 22.23
C ALA A 541 1.92 22.65 23.52
N PRO A 542 1.69 21.32 23.58
CA PRO A 542 1.18 20.64 24.75
C PRO A 542 2.18 20.69 25.93
N PRO A 543 1.72 20.56 27.18
CA PRO A 543 2.59 20.43 28.34
C PRO A 543 3.52 19.23 28.19
N ASP A 544 4.80 19.45 28.50
CA ASP A 544 5.85 18.43 28.41
C ASP A 544 6.03 17.85 26.99
N GLU A 545 5.75 18.62 25.92
CA GLU A 545 6.03 18.20 24.53
C GLU A 545 7.52 17.81 24.36
N PRO A 546 7.82 16.61 23.79
CA PRO A 546 9.19 16.19 23.51
C PRO A 546 9.93 17.14 22.55
N SER A 547 11.26 17.19 22.66
CA SER A 547 12.07 18.16 21.91
C SER A 547 12.01 17.94 20.41
N CYS A 548 11.77 19.01 19.66
CA CYS A 548 12.07 19.07 18.22
C CYS A 548 13.37 19.83 17.94
N GLU A 549 13.90 20.59 18.91
CA GLU A 549 15.17 21.31 18.76
C GLU A 549 16.34 20.30 18.90
N PRO A 550 17.24 20.19 17.90
CA PRO A 550 18.43 19.35 17.98
C PRO A 550 19.39 19.84 19.06
N LEU A 551 19.82 18.93 19.95
CA LEU A 551 20.61 19.27 21.14
C LEU A 551 21.30 18.02 21.72
N ARG A 552 22.62 18.09 21.88
CA ARG A 552 23.44 17.14 22.67
C ARG A 552 24.43 17.95 23.53
N PRO A 553 24.15 18.23 24.82
CA PRO A 553 24.87 19.27 25.55
C PRO A 553 26.36 19.01 25.74
N GLY A 554 27.18 19.98 25.34
CA GLY A 554 28.64 19.83 25.28
C GLY A 554 29.18 19.08 24.06
N GLU A 555 28.30 18.64 23.15
CA GLU A 555 28.61 18.25 21.77
C GLU A 555 28.12 19.40 20.85
N PHE A 556 26.81 19.63 20.78
CA PHE A 556 26.17 20.74 20.04
C PHE A 556 24.91 21.26 20.72
N GLU A 557 24.62 22.56 20.57
CA GLU A 557 23.59 23.30 21.33
C GLU A 557 22.66 24.15 20.42
N GLY A 558 22.68 23.93 19.10
CA GLY A 558 21.87 24.63 18.11
C GLY A 558 22.49 25.92 17.51
N PRO A 559 21.84 26.52 16.49
CA PRO A 559 22.44 27.49 15.57
C PRO A 559 23.14 28.72 16.19
N THR A 560 24.25 29.10 15.58
CA THR A 560 25.06 30.28 15.92
C THR A 560 25.46 31.11 14.68
N PRO A 561 26.03 32.32 14.85
CA PRO A 561 26.49 33.13 13.71
C PRO A 561 27.75 32.62 12.98
N THR A 562 28.21 31.39 13.24
CA THR A 562 29.41 30.75 12.67
C THR A 562 29.29 29.22 12.52
N ASP A 563 28.05 28.71 12.58
CA ASP A 563 27.62 27.30 12.68
C ASP A 563 26.10 27.40 12.50
N ARG A 564 25.64 27.42 11.24
CA ARG A 564 24.36 28.02 10.84
C ARG A 564 23.16 27.10 11.01
N ASP A 565 23.37 25.82 10.87
CA ASP A 565 22.40 24.75 11.09
C ASP A 565 22.47 24.19 12.53
N GLY A 566 23.52 24.47 13.29
CA GLY A 566 23.61 24.15 14.72
C GLY A 566 24.18 22.78 15.06
N ASP A 567 24.88 22.13 14.13
CA ASP A 567 25.46 20.78 14.28
C ASP A 567 26.70 20.77 15.21
N GLY A 568 27.29 21.94 15.47
CA GLY A 568 28.46 22.13 16.34
C GLY A 568 29.82 22.13 15.61
N VAL A 569 29.84 21.88 14.31
CA VAL A 569 30.96 22.11 13.41
C VAL A 569 30.84 23.55 12.85
N PRO A 570 31.92 24.38 12.88
CA PRO A 570 31.82 25.74 12.37
C PRO A 570 31.79 25.79 10.83
N ASP A 571 31.02 26.73 10.24
CA ASP A 571 30.79 26.99 8.78
C ASP A 571 32.04 26.92 7.86
N ALA A 572 33.26 26.99 8.43
CA ALA A 572 34.54 27.06 7.74
C ALA A 572 35.41 25.79 7.90
N GLU A 573 34.96 24.82 8.69
CA GLU A 573 35.56 23.48 8.90
C GLU A 573 34.56 22.34 8.58
N ASP A 574 33.30 22.73 8.35
CA ASP A 574 32.08 21.96 8.10
C ASP A 574 31.91 21.54 6.62
N LEU A 575 31.42 20.32 6.39
CA LEU A 575 31.19 19.72 5.07
C LEU A 575 29.76 19.90 4.53
N CYS A 576 28.80 20.25 5.38
CA CYS A 576 27.40 20.49 5.01
C CYS A 576 26.82 21.78 5.64
N PRO A 577 27.36 22.99 5.37
CA PRO A 577 27.09 24.19 6.20
C PRO A 577 25.68 24.81 6.20
N ASP A 578 24.69 24.12 5.65
CA ASP A 578 23.27 24.47 5.64
C ASP A 578 22.37 23.24 5.95
N VAL A 579 22.93 22.08 6.32
CA VAL A 579 22.23 20.79 6.50
C VAL A 579 22.84 19.98 7.66
N PHE A 580 22.19 20.10 8.83
CA PHE A 580 22.60 19.53 10.12
C PHE A 580 22.94 18.03 10.07
N ASP A 581 24.23 17.68 10.16
CA ASP A 581 24.75 16.30 10.14
C ASP A 581 25.83 16.02 11.21
N PRO A 582 25.56 16.29 12.49
CA PRO A 582 26.57 16.27 13.55
C PRO A 582 27.25 14.92 13.71
N VAL A 583 28.59 14.96 13.79
CA VAL A 583 29.50 13.79 13.88
C VAL A 583 28.99 12.72 14.83
N ARG A 584 28.36 11.67 14.29
CA ARG A 584 27.72 10.61 15.08
C ARG A 584 28.78 9.65 15.62
N PRO A 585 28.48 8.91 16.70
CA PRO A 585 29.30 7.79 17.17
C PRO A 585 29.70 6.74 16.12
N LEU A 586 28.97 6.59 15.01
CA LEU A 586 29.43 5.76 13.87
C LEU A 586 30.41 6.45 12.91
N ASP A 587 30.31 7.78 12.71
CA ASP A 587 31.18 8.55 11.80
C ASP A 587 32.57 8.82 12.44
N GLY A 588 32.59 8.90 13.77
CA GLY A 588 33.76 8.61 14.61
C GLY A 588 34.73 9.76 14.89
N ALA A 589 35.01 10.66 13.94
CA ALA A 589 35.96 11.77 14.17
C ALA A 589 35.78 13.04 13.30
N SER A 590 34.92 12.99 12.29
CA SER A 590 34.53 14.09 11.39
C SER A 590 33.15 13.79 10.83
N GLN A 591 32.52 14.76 10.16
CA GLN A 591 31.36 14.48 9.30
C GLN A 591 31.71 13.38 8.28
N ALA A 592 30.68 12.69 7.80
CA ALA A 592 30.84 11.63 6.83
C ALA A 592 31.04 12.22 5.42
N ASP A 593 32.04 11.71 4.72
CA ASP A 593 32.39 12.00 3.33
C ASP A 593 32.86 10.64 2.77
N HIS A 594 31.90 9.88 2.25
CA HIS A 594 32.11 8.47 1.90
C HIS A 594 33.04 8.30 0.70
N ASP A 595 32.92 9.19 -0.29
CA ASP A 595 33.59 9.04 -1.58
C ASP A 595 34.86 9.90 -1.73
N GLY A 596 35.02 10.95 -0.90
CA GLY A 596 36.22 11.75 -0.74
C GLY A 596 36.32 12.98 -1.64
N ASP A 597 35.20 13.52 -2.13
CA ASP A 597 35.18 14.75 -2.95
C ASP A 597 35.29 16.05 -2.14
N GLY A 598 34.80 16.04 -0.88
CA GLY A 598 34.83 17.16 0.06
C GLY A 598 33.48 17.82 0.37
N ILE A 599 32.36 17.29 -0.13
CA ILE A 599 30.99 17.55 0.34
C ILE A 599 30.60 16.44 1.33
N GLY A 600 29.75 16.74 2.33
CA GLY A 600 29.33 15.74 3.32
C GLY A 600 28.16 14.85 2.83
N ASP A 601 28.14 13.59 3.28
CA ASP A 601 27.15 12.56 2.93
C ASP A 601 25.68 13.03 3.07
N ALA A 602 25.41 13.95 4.01
CA ALA A 602 24.06 14.41 4.34
C ALA A 602 23.49 15.45 3.37
N CYS A 603 24.35 16.21 2.68
CA CYS A 603 23.98 17.30 1.79
C CYS A 603 24.41 17.08 0.33
N ASP A 604 25.32 16.14 0.07
CA ASP A 604 25.67 15.77 -1.30
C ASP A 604 24.46 15.20 -2.05
N LEU A 605 24.43 15.49 -3.35
CA LEU A 605 23.50 14.90 -4.30
C LEU A 605 23.88 13.46 -4.65
N CYS A 606 25.18 13.13 -4.58
CA CYS A 606 25.77 11.94 -5.18
C CYS A 606 26.62 11.05 -4.22
N PRO A 607 26.27 10.83 -2.93
CA PRO A 607 27.19 10.48 -1.81
C PRO A 607 27.89 9.09 -1.86
N THR A 608 27.99 8.48 -3.04
CA THR A 608 28.75 7.26 -3.32
C THR A 608 29.61 7.38 -4.61
N THR A 609 29.65 8.53 -5.28
CA THR A 609 30.26 8.75 -6.60
C THR A 609 30.86 10.17 -6.73
N PRO A 610 32.21 10.33 -6.64
CA PRO A 610 32.82 11.66 -6.40
C PRO A 610 32.54 12.72 -7.47
N GLY A 611 32.00 13.86 -7.02
CA GLY A 611 31.82 15.09 -7.79
C GLY A 611 30.41 15.28 -8.37
N GLU A 612 29.77 16.41 -8.01
CA GLU A 612 28.54 17.12 -8.45
C GLU A 612 27.89 16.74 -9.82
N THR A 613 27.81 15.47 -10.23
CA THR A 613 27.50 15.06 -11.62
C THR A 613 26.46 13.94 -11.75
N CYS A 614 25.62 13.79 -10.74
CA CYS A 614 24.35 13.07 -10.82
C CYS A 614 23.16 14.03 -10.96
N THR A 615 21.97 13.48 -11.19
CA THR A 615 20.70 14.20 -11.05
C THR A 615 19.88 13.39 -10.06
N PRO A 616 19.44 13.97 -8.92
CA PRO A 616 18.59 13.27 -7.97
C PRO A 616 17.36 12.66 -8.64
N PRO A 617 17.00 11.39 -8.37
CA PRO A 617 15.69 10.86 -8.70
C PRO A 617 14.62 11.61 -7.89
N ASP A 618 13.40 11.71 -8.41
CA ASP A 618 12.26 12.11 -7.59
C ASP A 618 11.60 10.83 -7.04
N PRO A 619 11.51 10.57 -5.72
CA PRO A 619 10.74 9.45 -5.19
C PRO A 619 9.24 9.53 -5.54
N ASN A 620 8.80 10.65 -6.11
CA ASN A 620 7.46 10.85 -6.65
C ASN A 620 7.36 10.62 -8.18
N ASP A 621 8.45 10.26 -8.88
CA ASP A 621 8.57 9.87 -10.30
C ASP A 621 9.73 8.84 -10.38
N VAL A 622 9.41 7.58 -10.04
CA VAL A 622 10.42 6.58 -9.62
C VAL A 622 11.07 5.82 -10.77
N ASP A 623 10.43 5.76 -11.95
CA ASP A 623 11.07 5.27 -13.17
C ASP A 623 11.72 6.37 -14.04
N GLY A 624 11.36 7.63 -13.80
CA GLY A 624 11.98 8.80 -14.40
C GLY A 624 11.44 9.17 -15.79
N ASP A 625 10.20 8.82 -16.13
CA ASP A 625 9.58 9.21 -17.40
C ASP A 625 9.18 10.69 -17.49
N GLY A 626 8.97 11.34 -16.34
CA GLY A 626 8.54 12.74 -16.21
C GLY A 626 7.07 12.92 -15.79
N VAL A 627 6.34 11.84 -15.53
CA VAL A 627 4.99 11.81 -14.97
C VAL A 627 5.08 11.34 -13.51
N PRO A 628 4.53 12.09 -12.53
CA PRO A 628 4.58 11.65 -11.14
C PRO A 628 3.77 10.38 -10.90
N ASN A 629 4.29 9.46 -10.08
CA ASN A 629 3.75 8.14 -9.62
C ASN A 629 2.26 8.11 -9.21
N PHE A 630 1.62 9.27 -9.08
CA PHE A 630 0.23 9.47 -8.70
C PHE A 630 -0.69 9.75 -9.90
N ASP A 631 -0.21 10.48 -10.90
CA ASP A 631 -0.91 10.72 -12.16
C ASP A 631 -0.52 9.68 -13.23
N ASP A 632 0.54 8.92 -12.99
CA ASP A 632 1.09 7.87 -13.84
C ASP A 632 0.22 6.59 -13.83
N VAL A 633 -0.09 6.07 -15.02
CA VAL A 633 -0.82 4.80 -15.20
C VAL A 633 0.07 3.55 -15.13
N CYS A 634 1.40 3.71 -15.12
CA CYS A 634 2.39 2.67 -14.89
C CYS A 634 3.57 3.13 -13.98
N PRO A 635 3.34 3.43 -12.68
CA PRO A 635 4.30 4.04 -11.73
C PRO A 635 5.66 3.37 -11.47
N TYR A 636 6.05 2.37 -12.26
CA TYR A 636 7.27 1.58 -12.12
C TYR A 636 7.83 1.08 -13.47
N ASP A 637 7.29 1.52 -14.63
CA ASP A 637 7.44 0.86 -15.95
C ASP A 637 7.52 1.84 -17.17
N TYR A 638 8.08 3.03 -17.00
CA TYR A 638 8.47 4.06 -18.00
C TYR A 638 7.60 4.11 -19.27
N ASP A 639 6.52 4.90 -19.25
CA ASP A 639 5.70 5.21 -20.43
C ASP A 639 5.33 6.70 -20.51
N PRO A 640 6.24 7.57 -21.01
CA PRO A 640 5.97 9.01 -21.07
C PRO A 640 4.94 9.41 -22.14
N ASP A 641 4.42 8.44 -22.92
CA ASP A 641 3.25 8.62 -23.79
C ASP A 641 1.93 8.28 -23.05
N GLN A 642 1.99 7.67 -21.85
CA GLN A 642 0.90 7.37 -20.91
C GLN A 642 -0.30 6.70 -21.59
N THR A 643 -0.05 5.60 -22.27
CA THR A 643 -1.06 4.94 -23.12
C THR A 643 -1.88 3.94 -22.31
N ASP A 644 -3.12 4.29 -21.99
CA ASP A 644 -4.15 3.34 -21.52
C ASP A 644 -5.17 3.09 -22.66
N SER A 645 -5.09 1.91 -23.28
CA SER A 645 -5.90 1.56 -24.46
C SER A 645 -7.36 1.20 -24.15
N ASP A 646 -7.71 0.75 -22.93
CA ASP A 646 -9.08 0.31 -22.58
C ASP A 646 -9.80 1.13 -21.49
N HIS A 647 -9.06 2.05 -20.86
CA HIS A 647 -9.48 3.12 -19.97
C HIS A 647 -9.86 2.63 -18.56
N ASP A 648 -9.05 1.73 -18.00
CA ASP A 648 -9.21 1.21 -16.64
C ASP A 648 -8.33 1.91 -15.59
N GLY A 649 -7.35 2.72 -16.02
CA GLY A 649 -6.38 3.41 -15.16
C GLY A 649 -5.02 2.72 -15.04
N LYS A 650 -4.71 1.71 -15.88
CA LYS A 650 -3.44 1.00 -15.93
C LYS A 650 -2.90 0.98 -17.37
N GLY A 651 -1.64 1.38 -17.56
CA GLY A 651 -1.09 1.60 -18.91
C GLY A 651 -0.68 0.32 -19.66
N ASP A 652 -0.65 0.42 -20.99
CA ASP A 652 -0.25 -0.62 -21.94
C ASP A 652 1.17 -1.17 -21.72
N ALA A 653 2.03 -0.45 -20.98
CA ALA A 653 3.39 -0.86 -20.66
C ALA A 653 3.46 -1.89 -19.52
N CYS A 654 2.69 -1.66 -18.45
CA CYS A 654 2.66 -2.47 -17.23
C CYS A 654 1.45 -3.42 -17.17
N ASP A 655 0.48 -3.30 -18.09
CA ASP A 655 -0.65 -4.21 -18.16
C ASP A 655 -0.42 -5.49 -18.97
N ALA A 656 -1.01 -6.59 -18.48
CA ALA A 656 -0.85 -7.93 -19.04
C ALA A 656 -1.86 -8.27 -20.15
N CYS A 657 -2.90 -7.45 -20.33
CA CYS A 657 -3.96 -7.62 -21.32
C CYS A 657 -4.61 -6.27 -21.71
N PRO A 658 -3.86 -5.31 -22.34
CA PRO A 658 -4.22 -3.88 -22.43
C PRO A 658 -5.38 -3.52 -23.38
N ASN A 659 -6.39 -4.37 -23.50
CA ASN A 659 -7.54 -4.25 -24.39
C ASN A 659 -8.84 -4.78 -23.70
N ASP A 660 -8.75 -5.20 -22.42
CA ASP A 660 -9.74 -6.04 -21.74
C ASP A 660 -9.93 -5.73 -20.22
N SER A 661 -9.52 -4.58 -19.68
CA SER A 661 -9.91 -3.98 -18.37
C SER A 661 -9.87 -4.85 -17.10
N ASN A 662 -8.86 -4.61 -16.27
CA ASN A 662 -8.54 -5.24 -14.98
C ASN A 662 -7.89 -4.23 -14.01
N PRO A 663 -8.65 -3.22 -13.53
CA PRO A 663 -8.09 -2.07 -12.84
C PRO A 663 -7.35 -2.44 -11.55
N GLY A 664 -6.22 -1.78 -11.31
CA GLY A 664 -5.38 -1.98 -10.14
C GLY A 664 -4.70 -3.37 -10.13
N PRO A 665 -4.72 -4.11 -9.00
CA PRO A 665 -4.07 -5.41 -8.87
C PRO A 665 -4.87 -6.58 -9.47
N ALA A 666 -5.99 -6.31 -10.15
CA ALA A 666 -6.89 -7.36 -10.65
C ALA A 666 -6.25 -8.20 -11.78
N ALA A 667 -6.57 -9.49 -11.80
CA ALA A 667 -6.13 -10.38 -12.86
C ALA A 667 -6.93 -10.17 -14.16
N CYS A 668 -6.26 -10.38 -15.30
CA CYS A 668 -6.87 -10.36 -16.64
C CYS A 668 -8.20 -11.15 -16.70
N PRO A 669 -9.27 -10.57 -17.25
CA PRO A 669 -10.53 -11.29 -17.40
C PRO A 669 -10.43 -12.30 -18.54
N VAL A 670 -10.64 -13.57 -18.21
CA VAL A 670 -10.63 -14.67 -19.17
C VAL A 670 -12.04 -15.23 -19.29
N ARG A 671 -12.47 -15.59 -20.50
CA ARG A 671 -13.72 -16.34 -20.68
C ARG A 671 -13.49 -17.81 -20.41
N VAL A 672 -14.46 -18.50 -19.79
CA VAL A 672 -14.33 -19.94 -19.48
C VAL A 672 -13.97 -20.75 -20.71
N GLN A 673 -14.51 -20.41 -21.89
CA GLN A 673 -14.19 -21.11 -23.14
C GLN A 673 -12.74 -20.92 -23.59
N ALA A 674 -12.11 -19.78 -23.30
CA ALA A 674 -10.69 -19.57 -23.59
C ALA A 674 -9.81 -20.30 -22.56
N LEU A 675 -10.15 -20.20 -21.27
CA LEU A 675 -9.47 -20.93 -20.20
C LEU A 675 -9.50 -22.44 -20.42
N ARG A 676 -10.64 -23.00 -20.85
CA ARG A 676 -10.83 -24.46 -21.03
C ARG A 676 -10.44 -25.00 -22.42
N ASN A 677 -10.09 -24.16 -23.39
CA ASN A 677 -9.76 -24.59 -24.75
C ASN A 677 -8.29 -24.28 -25.11
N PRO A 678 -7.37 -25.27 -25.03
CA PRO A 678 -5.96 -25.10 -25.40
C PRO A 678 -5.69 -24.75 -26.89
N ALA A 679 -6.73 -24.62 -27.71
CA ALA A 679 -6.65 -24.14 -29.09
C ALA A 679 -7.23 -22.72 -29.28
N ASP A 680 -7.67 -22.05 -28.21
CA ASP A 680 -8.08 -20.64 -28.25
C ASP A 680 -6.85 -19.72 -28.20
N PRO A 681 -6.78 -18.65 -29.03
CA PRO A 681 -5.69 -17.68 -28.95
C PRO A 681 -5.55 -16.96 -27.60
N ALA A 682 -6.62 -16.89 -26.80
CA ALA A 682 -6.63 -16.29 -25.47
C ALA A 682 -6.52 -17.32 -24.33
N HIS A 683 -6.05 -18.54 -24.62
CA HIS A 683 -5.80 -19.56 -23.59
C HIS A 683 -4.57 -19.17 -22.73
N PRO A 684 -4.74 -18.94 -21.42
CA PRO A 684 -3.64 -18.52 -20.55
C PRO A 684 -2.65 -19.67 -20.29
N PRO A 685 -1.36 -19.37 -20.05
CA PRO A 685 -0.42 -20.37 -19.53
C PRO A 685 -0.86 -20.93 -18.18
N GLU A 686 -0.54 -22.20 -17.91
CA GLU A 686 -0.71 -22.80 -16.57
C GLU A 686 0.06 -21.97 -15.52
N GLY A 687 -0.56 -21.71 -14.37
CA GLY A 687 -0.02 -20.87 -13.31
C GLY A 687 -0.33 -19.37 -13.44
N SER A 688 -1.03 -18.94 -14.50
CA SER A 688 -1.51 -17.56 -14.61
C SER A 688 -2.59 -17.25 -13.57
N GLN A 689 -2.59 -16.03 -13.02
CA GLN A 689 -3.79 -15.50 -12.39
C GLN A 689 -4.83 -15.18 -13.46
N VAL A 690 -6.10 -15.45 -13.16
CA VAL A 690 -7.23 -15.23 -14.07
C VAL A 690 -8.45 -14.74 -13.29
N ARG A 691 -9.23 -13.86 -13.92
CA ARG A 691 -10.55 -13.44 -13.42
C ARG A 691 -11.66 -13.96 -14.33
N LEU A 692 -12.65 -14.65 -13.76
CA LEU A 692 -13.79 -15.23 -14.46
C LEU A 692 -15.10 -14.63 -13.91
N SER A 693 -15.78 -13.81 -14.71
CA SER A 693 -17.00 -13.11 -14.28
C SER A 693 -18.30 -13.82 -14.66
N GLN A 694 -19.35 -13.58 -13.87
CA GLN A 694 -20.75 -13.98 -14.12
C GLN A 694 -21.01 -15.49 -14.29
N LEU A 695 -20.22 -16.33 -13.64
CA LEU A 695 -20.39 -17.79 -13.68
C LEU A 695 -21.59 -18.21 -12.81
N THR A 696 -22.50 -19.01 -13.35
CA THR A 696 -23.59 -19.61 -12.56
C THR A 696 -23.10 -20.91 -11.93
N VAL A 697 -23.14 -21.00 -10.60
CA VAL A 697 -22.81 -22.20 -9.83
C VAL A 697 -23.80 -23.31 -10.16
N THR A 698 -23.31 -24.47 -10.60
CA THR A 698 -24.15 -25.58 -11.07
C THR A 698 -24.26 -26.69 -10.02
N ARG A 699 -23.16 -27.09 -9.36
CA ARG A 699 -23.14 -28.02 -8.22
C ARG A 699 -22.02 -27.66 -7.25
N VAL A 700 -22.21 -27.97 -5.97
CA VAL A 700 -21.28 -27.64 -4.88
C VAL A 700 -20.80 -28.92 -4.20
N GLY A 701 -19.49 -29.04 -3.97
CA GLY A 701 -18.84 -30.17 -3.30
C GLY A 701 -18.13 -29.76 -2.02
N ALA A 702 -17.45 -30.72 -1.37
CA ALA A 702 -16.86 -30.52 -0.05
C ALA A 702 -15.56 -29.68 -0.01
N ARG A 703 -15.00 -29.30 -1.18
CA ARG A 703 -13.74 -28.55 -1.33
C ARG A 703 -13.72 -27.55 -2.50
N GLY A 704 -14.88 -27.29 -3.11
CA GLY A 704 -14.98 -26.55 -4.36
C GLY A 704 -16.35 -26.70 -4.99
N PHE A 705 -16.54 -26.10 -6.16
CA PHE A 705 -17.81 -26.11 -6.88
C PHE A 705 -17.59 -26.10 -8.39
N PHE A 706 -18.60 -26.60 -9.12
CA PHE A 706 -18.68 -26.49 -10.57
C PHE A 706 -19.49 -25.24 -10.92
N ALA A 707 -18.99 -24.43 -11.85
CA ALA A 707 -19.69 -23.26 -12.35
C ALA A 707 -19.62 -23.20 -13.88
N GLN A 708 -20.59 -22.55 -14.50
CA GLN A 708 -20.66 -22.39 -15.95
C GLN A 708 -20.95 -20.95 -16.35
N ASP A 709 -20.32 -20.49 -17.43
CA ASP A 709 -20.82 -19.35 -18.19
C ASP A 709 -22.19 -19.73 -18.79
N ALA A 710 -23.24 -19.03 -18.33
CA ALA A 710 -24.62 -19.20 -18.79
C ALA A 710 -24.96 -18.34 -20.01
N ALA A 711 -24.11 -17.39 -20.39
CA ALA A 711 -24.20 -16.58 -21.60
C ALA A 711 -23.45 -17.19 -22.79
N ALA A 712 -22.74 -18.31 -22.56
CA ALA A 712 -21.92 -19.02 -23.52
C ALA A 712 -22.62 -19.27 -24.88
N PRO A 713 -21.94 -19.00 -26.02
CA PRO A 713 -22.52 -19.20 -27.35
C PRO A 713 -22.68 -20.69 -27.74
N ALA A 714 -21.98 -21.58 -27.03
CA ALA A 714 -22.03 -23.03 -27.14
C ALA A 714 -21.75 -23.65 -25.75
N PRO A 715 -22.26 -24.85 -25.45
CA PRO A 715 -21.98 -25.52 -24.19
C PRO A 715 -20.55 -26.10 -24.11
N GLU A 716 -19.90 -26.34 -25.26
CA GLU A 716 -18.50 -26.75 -25.29
C GLU A 716 -17.59 -25.72 -24.60
N TYR A 717 -16.74 -26.20 -23.69
CA TYR A 717 -15.81 -25.43 -22.87
C TYR A 717 -16.48 -24.37 -21.97
N SER A 718 -17.78 -24.47 -21.68
CA SER A 718 -18.53 -23.46 -20.92
C SER A 718 -18.46 -23.60 -19.39
N GLY A 719 -17.78 -24.63 -18.87
CA GLY A 719 -17.75 -24.95 -17.43
C GLY A 719 -16.34 -25.13 -16.87
N VAL A 720 -16.17 -24.80 -15.60
CA VAL A 720 -14.91 -24.89 -14.85
C VAL A 720 -15.14 -25.40 -13.42
N TYR A 721 -14.14 -26.06 -12.84
CA TYR A 721 -14.11 -26.40 -11.43
C TYR A 721 -13.34 -25.33 -10.64
N VAL A 722 -13.89 -24.88 -9.52
CA VAL A 722 -13.27 -23.87 -8.66
C VAL A 722 -12.93 -24.53 -7.32
N PHE A 723 -11.63 -24.58 -7.00
CA PHE A 723 -11.11 -25.23 -5.80
C PHE A 723 -10.91 -24.23 -4.66
N THR A 724 -11.66 -24.43 -3.58
CA THR A 724 -11.72 -23.52 -2.42
C THR A 724 -11.06 -24.11 -1.17
N GLN A 725 -10.32 -25.21 -1.32
CA GLN A 725 -9.65 -26.04 -0.28
C GLN A 725 -10.57 -26.67 0.79
N SER A 726 -11.70 -26.03 1.07
CA SER A 726 -12.72 -26.32 2.07
C SER A 726 -14.13 -26.13 1.46
N ALA A 727 -15.18 -26.48 2.20
CA ALA A 727 -16.55 -26.38 1.68
C ALA A 727 -16.94 -24.90 1.46
N PRO A 728 -17.27 -24.48 0.22
CA PRO A 728 -17.57 -23.09 -0.09
C PRO A 728 -18.96 -22.69 0.42
N THR A 729 -19.19 -21.39 0.55
CA THR A 729 -20.45 -20.80 1.05
C THR A 729 -21.54 -20.63 -0.02
N VAL A 730 -21.20 -20.83 -1.29
CA VAL A 730 -22.10 -20.67 -2.44
C VAL A 730 -23.12 -21.81 -2.57
N SER A 731 -24.20 -21.56 -3.30
CA SER A 731 -25.28 -22.50 -3.62
C SER A 731 -25.52 -22.62 -5.13
N PRO A 732 -26.05 -23.74 -5.64
CA PRO A 732 -26.46 -23.85 -7.04
C PRO A 732 -27.49 -22.77 -7.41
N GLY A 733 -27.22 -22.02 -8.48
CA GLY A 733 -27.99 -20.85 -8.88
C GLY A 733 -27.49 -19.51 -8.30
N ASP A 734 -26.41 -19.50 -7.52
CA ASP A 734 -25.64 -18.28 -7.31
C ASP A 734 -24.87 -17.93 -8.59
N VAL A 735 -24.73 -16.64 -8.85
CA VAL A 735 -23.88 -16.09 -9.91
C VAL A 735 -22.70 -15.41 -9.25
N VAL A 736 -21.50 -15.86 -9.61
CA VAL A 736 -20.23 -15.48 -8.98
C VAL A 736 -19.28 -14.87 -10.00
N ASP A 737 -18.50 -13.91 -9.51
CA ASP A 737 -17.20 -13.58 -10.09
C ASP A 737 -16.14 -14.35 -9.27
N VAL A 738 -15.14 -14.92 -9.95
CA VAL A 738 -14.10 -15.79 -9.39
C VAL A 738 -12.74 -15.30 -9.83
N GLU A 739 -11.78 -15.20 -8.92
CA GLU A 739 -10.42 -14.76 -9.22
C GLU A 739 -9.42 -15.68 -8.52
N GLY A 740 -8.37 -16.10 -9.24
CA GLY A 740 -7.38 -17.04 -8.71
C GLY A 740 -6.52 -17.65 -9.81
N THR A 741 -5.75 -18.69 -9.46
CA THR A 741 -4.72 -19.26 -10.32
C THR A 741 -5.28 -20.39 -11.18
N TYR A 742 -5.12 -20.30 -12.50
CA TYR A 742 -5.45 -21.39 -13.43
C TYR A 742 -4.41 -22.51 -13.36
N LEU A 743 -4.86 -23.75 -13.15
CA LEU A 743 -4.00 -24.94 -13.05
C LEU A 743 -4.57 -26.16 -13.81
N GLU A 744 -3.68 -27.03 -14.28
CA GLU A 744 -4.02 -28.35 -14.86
C GLU A 744 -3.78 -29.46 -13.81
N TYR A 745 -4.70 -29.55 -12.84
CA TYR A 745 -4.55 -30.40 -11.68
C TYR A 745 -4.82 -31.89 -11.98
N PHE A 746 -3.80 -32.56 -12.54
CA PHE A 746 -3.87 -33.93 -13.07
C PHE A 746 -4.87 -34.04 -14.24
N ASP A 747 -4.64 -33.26 -15.30
CA ASP A 747 -5.48 -33.14 -16.52
C ASP A 747 -6.96 -32.73 -16.25
N LEU A 748 -7.20 -32.00 -15.16
CA LEU A 748 -8.43 -31.27 -14.85
C LEU A 748 -8.10 -29.77 -14.85
N SER A 749 -8.79 -28.96 -15.65
CA SER A 749 -8.67 -27.50 -15.52
C SER A 749 -9.43 -27.02 -14.28
N GLU A 750 -8.71 -26.44 -13.31
CA GLU A 750 -9.32 -25.74 -12.18
C GLU A 750 -8.82 -24.30 -12.02
N VAL A 751 -9.64 -23.48 -11.34
CA VAL A 751 -9.16 -22.24 -10.72
C VAL A 751 -8.94 -22.52 -9.24
N SER A 752 -7.70 -22.39 -8.79
CA SER A 752 -7.21 -22.71 -7.46
C SER A 752 -6.83 -21.44 -6.69
N ASN A 753 -6.69 -21.55 -5.37
CA ASN A 753 -6.52 -20.41 -4.45
C ASN A 753 -7.60 -19.30 -4.64
N ALA A 754 -8.81 -19.71 -5.01
CA ALA A 754 -9.81 -18.81 -5.56
C ALA A 754 -10.53 -17.93 -4.52
N THR A 755 -10.53 -16.61 -4.76
CA THR A 755 -11.46 -15.64 -4.17
C THR A 755 -12.77 -15.69 -4.96
N VAL A 756 -13.91 -15.67 -4.26
CA VAL A 756 -15.24 -15.90 -4.86
C VAL A 756 -16.26 -14.88 -4.35
N THR A 757 -16.74 -14.03 -5.25
CA THR A 757 -17.68 -12.94 -4.95
C THR A 757 -19.05 -13.28 -5.51
N VAL A 758 -20.05 -13.46 -4.63
CA VAL A 758 -21.45 -13.68 -5.02
C VAL A 758 -22.07 -12.37 -5.50
N VAL A 759 -22.30 -12.25 -6.80
CA VAL A 759 -22.90 -11.06 -7.43
C VAL A 759 -24.42 -11.06 -7.28
N ARG A 760 -25.07 -12.23 -7.36
CA ARG A 760 -26.50 -12.43 -7.06
C ARG A 760 -26.83 -13.90 -6.80
N SER A 761 -27.98 -14.16 -6.19
CA SER A 761 -28.42 -15.50 -5.78
C SER A 761 -29.80 -15.88 -6.33
N GLY A 762 -29.95 -17.15 -6.71
CA GLY A 762 -31.23 -17.74 -7.12
C GLY A 762 -31.56 -17.62 -8.62
N ASP A 763 -30.56 -17.38 -9.47
CA ASP A 763 -30.69 -17.49 -10.92
C ASP A 763 -30.92 -18.97 -11.33
N PRO A 764 -31.58 -19.25 -12.46
CA PRO A 764 -31.75 -20.62 -12.95
C PRO A 764 -30.41 -21.24 -13.37
N VAL A 765 -30.05 -22.39 -12.76
CA VAL A 765 -28.93 -23.23 -13.21
C VAL A 765 -29.09 -23.57 -14.71
N PRO A 766 -28.01 -23.53 -15.52
CA PRO A 766 -28.06 -23.89 -16.94
C PRO A 766 -28.71 -25.24 -17.23
N ALA A 767 -29.41 -25.33 -18.36
CA ALA A 767 -30.06 -26.57 -18.78
C ALA A 767 -29.00 -27.62 -19.19
N PRO A 768 -29.09 -28.89 -18.74
CA PRO A 768 -28.05 -29.86 -18.96
C PRO A 768 -27.92 -30.27 -20.44
N VAL A 769 -26.68 -30.43 -20.89
CA VAL A 769 -26.36 -30.84 -22.26
C VAL A 769 -26.71 -32.32 -22.43
N VAL A 770 -27.69 -32.62 -23.28
CA VAL A 770 -28.06 -34.02 -23.56
C VAL A 770 -27.00 -34.67 -24.44
N VAL A 771 -26.40 -35.75 -23.95
CA VAL A 771 -25.29 -36.48 -24.59
C VAL A 771 -25.50 -37.99 -24.54
N THR A 772 -24.76 -38.73 -25.36
CA THR A 772 -24.61 -40.19 -25.26
C THR A 772 -23.35 -40.56 -24.46
N PRO A 773 -23.33 -41.70 -23.73
CA PRO A 773 -22.14 -42.14 -22.99
C PRO A 773 -20.85 -42.21 -23.81
N ASP A 774 -20.92 -42.60 -25.09
CA ASP A 774 -19.76 -42.68 -26.00
C ASP A 774 -19.15 -41.31 -26.35
N GLU A 775 -19.91 -40.21 -26.24
CA GLU A 775 -19.38 -38.86 -26.48
C GLU A 775 -18.51 -38.35 -25.33
N VAL A 776 -18.82 -38.73 -24.09
CA VAL A 776 -18.30 -38.09 -22.87
C VAL A 776 -17.55 -39.01 -21.90
N ARG A 777 -17.57 -40.33 -22.10
CA ARG A 777 -16.68 -41.24 -21.36
C ARG A 777 -15.19 -40.96 -21.64
N THR A 778 -14.30 -41.53 -20.86
CA THR A 778 -12.83 -41.45 -21.09
C THR A 778 -12.47 -41.76 -22.55
N GLY A 779 -11.80 -40.81 -23.22
CA GLY A 779 -11.46 -40.89 -24.65
C GLY A 779 -12.61 -40.63 -25.63
N GLY A 780 -13.76 -40.16 -25.17
CA GLY A 780 -14.91 -39.74 -25.98
C GLY A 780 -14.69 -38.40 -26.71
N THR A 781 -15.38 -38.20 -27.84
CA THR A 781 -15.11 -37.06 -28.75
C THR A 781 -15.55 -35.68 -28.25
N ARG A 782 -16.29 -35.62 -27.13
CA ARG A 782 -16.74 -34.39 -26.45
C ARG A 782 -16.47 -34.46 -24.94
N ALA A 783 -15.61 -35.38 -24.50
CA ALA A 783 -15.31 -35.59 -23.08
C ALA A 783 -14.63 -34.34 -22.51
N GLU A 784 -13.45 -33.99 -23.04
CA GLU A 784 -12.72 -32.76 -22.72
C GLU A 784 -13.60 -31.52 -22.86
N ALA A 785 -14.22 -31.35 -24.03
CA ALA A 785 -15.04 -30.19 -24.35
C ALA A 785 -16.30 -30.04 -23.49
N LEU A 786 -16.66 -31.02 -22.65
CA LEU A 786 -17.79 -30.94 -21.71
C LEU A 786 -17.39 -31.24 -20.27
N GLU A 787 -16.09 -31.30 -19.94
CA GLU A 787 -15.66 -31.29 -18.54
C GLU A 787 -16.14 -30.01 -17.83
N SER A 788 -16.53 -30.17 -16.58
CA SER A 788 -17.17 -29.19 -15.69
C SER A 788 -18.50 -28.62 -16.20
N VAL A 789 -18.98 -29.06 -17.37
CA VAL A 789 -20.30 -28.72 -17.92
C VAL A 789 -21.35 -29.69 -17.38
N LEU A 790 -22.52 -29.17 -17.01
CA LEU A 790 -23.67 -29.96 -16.60
C LEU A 790 -24.21 -30.76 -17.80
N ILE A 791 -24.03 -32.08 -17.78
CA ILE A 791 -24.50 -33.00 -18.83
C ILE A 791 -25.69 -33.84 -18.36
N GLN A 792 -26.38 -34.47 -19.32
CA GLN A 792 -27.39 -35.50 -19.06
C GLN A 792 -27.30 -36.63 -20.07
N VAL A 793 -27.14 -37.88 -19.59
CA VAL A 793 -27.34 -39.08 -20.40
C VAL A 793 -28.75 -39.63 -20.18
N GLN A 794 -29.38 -40.16 -21.24
CA GLN A 794 -30.79 -40.59 -21.22
C GLN A 794 -30.97 -42.05 -21.67
N ASN A 795 -31.96 -42.73 -21.09
CA ASN A 795 -32.34 -44.12 -21.42
C ASN A 795 -31.20 -45.15 -21.27
N VAL A 796 -30.23 -44.89 -20.40
CA VAL A 796 -29.04 -45.74 -20.17
C VAL A 796 -29.30 -46.84 -19.13
N SER A 797 -28.41 -47.82 -19.05
CA SER A 797 -28.41 -48.86 -18.03
C SER A 797 -26.99 -49.19 -17.55
N VAL A 798 -26.87 -49.68 -16.31
CA VAL A 798 -25.59 -50.12 -15.75
C VAL A 798 -24.98 -51.24 -16.60
N THR A 799 -23.73 -51.05 -17.03
CA THR A 799 -22.93 -52.01 -17.81
C THR A 799 -21.74 -52.58 -17.04
N HIS A 800 -21.27 -51.90 -15.99
CA HIS A 800 -20.32 -52.44 -15.01
C HIS A 800 -20.71 -51.99 -13.59
N GLU A 801 -20.71 -52.90 -12.61
CA GLU A 801 -21.19 -52.63 -11.24
C GLU A 801 -20.14 -51.95 -10.35
N ASN A 802 -18.86 -52.19 -10.67
CA ASN A 802 -17.67 -51.58 -10.07
C ASN A 802 -16.58 -51.55 -11.16
N PRO A 803 -16.23 -50.39 -11.76
CA PRO A 803 -15.25 -50.33 -12.84
C PRO A 803 -13.80 -50.53 -12.36
N ASP A 804 -13.56 -50.48 -11.05
CA ASP A 804 -12.23 -50.58 -10.45
C ASP A 804 -11.84 -52.03 -10.05
N ASP A 805 -12.64 -53.04 -10.48
CA ASP A 805 -12.37 -54.45 -10.22
C ASP A 805 -11.11 -54.94 -10.94
N ASP A 806 -9.99 -54.89 -10.22
CA ASP A 806 -8.67 -55.38 -10.64
C ASP A 806 -8.56 -56.92 -10.72
N GLY A 807 -9.66 -57.65 -10.48
CA GLY A 807 -9.73 -59.10 -10.50
C GLY A 807 -9.09 -59.77 -9.28
N THR A 808 -8.78 -59.03 -8.21
CA THR A 808 -8.29 -59.61 -6.95
C THR A 808 -9.43 -60.19 -6.09
N ALA A 809 -9.07 -60.75 -4.93
CA ALA A 809 -10.04 -61.37 -4.01
C ALA A 809 -10.81 -60.34 -3.14
N MET A 810 -10.41 -59.06 -3.20
CA MET A 810 -10.98 -57.91 -2.50
C MET A 810 -10.72 -56.68 -3.38
N PRO A 811 -11.38 -56.56 -4.55
CA PRO A 811 -11.15 -55.43 -5.44
C PRO A 811 -11.45 -54.09 -4.73
N PRO A 812 -10.77 -53.00 -5.11
CA PRO A 812 -11.17 -51.67 -4.65
C PRO A 812 -12.58 -51.35 -5.20
N ASP A 813 -13.30 -50.51 -4.46
CA ASP A 813 -14.60 -49.99 -4.83
C ASP A 813 -14.63 -48.54 -4.36
N TYR A 814 -14.60 -47.61 -5.31
CA TYR A 814 -14.59 -46.16 -5.06
C TYR A 814 -15.97 -45.52 -5.22
N GLY A 815 -17.06 -46.31 -5.14
CA GLY A 815 -18.43 -45.81 -5.32
C GLY A 815 -18.90 -45.79 -6.78
N GLU A 816 -17.99 -46.01 -7.73
CA GLU A 816 -18.25 -45.85 -9.16
C GLU A 816 -19.11 -46.96 -9.80
N PHE A 817 -19.75 -46.67 -10.92
CA PHE A 817 -20.35 -47.65 -11.85
C PHE A 817 -20.30 -47.16 -13.30
N GLU A 818 -20.42 -48.05 -14.29
CA GLU A 818 -20.46 -47.67 -15.71
C GLU A 818 -21.86 -47.76 -16.32
N VAL A 819 -22.16 -46.86 -17.26
CA VAL A 819 -23.35 -46.90 -18.12
C VAL A 819 -23.03 -46.84 -19.61
N GLY A 820 -23.81 -47.56 -20.42
CA GLY A 820 -23.78 -47.47 -21.89
C GLY A 820 -22.63 -48.21 -22.60
N GLY A 821 -21.73 -48.85 -21.86
CA GLY A 821 -20.62 -49.64 -22.42
C GLY A 821 -20.99 -51.06 -22.84
N THR A 822 -20.01 -51.95 -22.88
CA THR A 822 -20.21 -53.40 -23.08
C THR A 822 -20.46 -54.06 -21.72
N ALA A 823 -21.64 -54.66 -21.53
CA ALA A 823 -22.02 -55.27 -20.26
C ALA A 823 -21.02 -56.34 -19.79
N GLY A 824 -20.44 -56.14 -18.59
CA GLY A 824 -19.41 -57.01 -18.00
C GLY A 824 -18.00 -56.83 -18.58
N VAL A 825 -17.70 -55.68 -19.18
CA VAL A 825 -16.34 -55.29 -19.59
C VAL A 825 -16.05 -53.86 -19.07
N PRO A 826 -15.09 -53.67 -18.15
CA PRO A 826 -14.77 -52.35 -17.60
C PRO A 826 -14.08 -51.46 -18.64
N ASP A 827 -14.08 -50.16 -18.36
CA ASP A 827 -13.52 -49.07 -19.17
C ASP A 827 -14.12 -49.02 -20.60
N THR A 828 -15.41 -49.34 -20.74
CA THR A 828 -16.13 -49.28 -22.03
C THR A 828 -17.36 -48.37 -22.06
N GLY A 829 -17.90 -48.00 -20.90
CA GLY A 829 -18.99 -47.04 -20.74
C GLY A 829 -18.54 -45.70 -20.17
N LEU A 830 -19.50 -44.83 -19.88
CA LEU A 830 -19.31 -43.64 -19.05
C LEU A 830 -19.32 -44.05 -17.59
N ARG A 831 -18.26 -43.71 -16.84
CA ARG A 831 -18.22 -43.84 -15.38
C ARG A 831 -19.18 -42.82 -14.74
N VAL A 832 -19.81 -43.23 -13.65
CA VAL A 832 -20.68 -42.42 -12.78
C VAL A 832 -20.12 -42.58 -11.36
N ASP A 833 -19.99 -41.48 -10.64
CA ASP A 833 -19.20 -41.36 -9.41
C ASP A 833 -20.02 -40.64 -8.31
N ASP A 834 -19.86 -41.06 -7.04
CA ASP A 834 -20.62 -40.54 -5.89
C ASP A 834 -19.98 -39.32 -5.20
N PHE A 835 -18.88 -38.79 -5.75
CA PHE A 835 -18.12 -37.61 -5.30
C PHE A 835 -18.96 -36.41 -4.80
N LEU A 836 -20.09 -36.12 -5.45
CA LEU A 836 -21.02 -35.05 -5.05
C LEU A 836 -22.28 -35.56 -4.31
N TYR A 837 -22.62 -36.85 -4.40
CA TYR A 837 -23.83 -37.41 -3.80
C TYR A 837 -23.71 -38.93 -3.58
N ASP A 838 -23.62 -39.34 -2.31
CA ASP A 838 -23.70 -40.75 -1.89
C ASP A 838 -25.05 -41.38 -2.29
N TYR A 839 -25.03 -42.09 -3.43
CA TYR A 839 -26.14 -42.89 -3.93
C TYR A 839 -26.08 -44.37 -3.48
N ALA A 840 -25.12 -44.78 -2.65
CA ALA A 840 -25.05 -46.16 -2.17
C ALA A 840 -26.32 -46.61 -1.41
N PRO A 841 -27.00 -45.76 -0.60
CA PRO A 841 -28.31 -46.06 -0.02
C PRO A 841 -29.42 -46.37 -1.03
N LEU A 842 -29.28 -45.97 -2.30
CA LEU A 842 -30.26 -46.21 -3.35
C LEU A 842 -30.09 -47.59 -4.03
N GLY A 843 -28.93 -48.24 -3.89
CA GLY A 843 -28.67 -49.58 -4.44
C GLY A 843 -28.58 -49.66 -5.97
N ILE A 844 -28.41 -48.52 -6.64
CA ILE A 844 -28.58 -48.37 -8.11
C ILE A 844 -27.47 -48.99 -8.97
N ARG A 845 -26.34 -49.41 -8.39
CA ARG A 845 -25.18 -49.96 -9.12
C ARG A 845 -25.36 -51.39 -9.66
N THR A 846 -26.54 -51.99 -9.53
CA THR A 846 -26.76 -53.39 -9.95
C THR A 846 -26.82 -53.49 -11.49
N LEU A 847 -26.17 -54.49 -12.08
CA LEU A 847 -26.05 -54.68 -13.53
C LEU A 847 -27.41 -54.71 -14.23
N GLY A 848 -27.58 -53.89 -15.27
CA GLY A 848 -28.84 -53.74 -16.00
C GLY A 848 -29.89 -52.83 -15.32
N THR A 849 -29.61 -52.26 -14.15
CA THR A 849 -30.44 -51.17 -13.58
C THR A 849 -30.55 -50.06 -14.61
N SER A 850 -31.78 -49.60 -14.87
CA SER A 850 -32.10 -48.74 -16.00
C SER A 850 -32.55 -47.36 -15.53
N PHE A 851 -32.04 -46.33 -16.18
CA PHE A 851 -32.32 -44.94 -15.88
C PHE A 851 -33.07 -44.30 -17.05
N GLN A 852 -34.09 -43.49 -16.74
CA GLN A 852 -34.65 -42.54 -17.70
C GLN A 852 -33.61 -41.45 -18.00
N SER A 853 -32.92 -40.94 -16.97
CA SER A 853 -31.83 -39.98 -17.10
C SER A 853 -30.89 -39.99 -15.88
N LEU A 854 -29.61 -39.73 -16.13
CA LEU A 854 -28.62 -39.34 -15.12
C LEU A 854 -28.08 -37.96 -15.49
N THR A 855 -27.99 -37.05 -14.52
CA THR A 855 -27.61 -35.64 -14.71
C THR A 855 -26.48 -35.26 -13.76
N GLY A 856 -25.57 -34.38 -14.16
CA GLY A 856 -24.48 -33.89 -13.32
C GLY A 856 -23.37 -33.26 -14.14
N PRO A 857 -22.43 -32.52 -13.52
CA PRO A 857 -21.18 -32.16 -14.18
C PRO A 857 -20.46 -33.42 -14.69
N LEU A 858 -19.78 -33.30 -15.82
CA LEU A 858 -18.71 -34.21 -16.17
C LEU A 858 -17.44 -33.76 -15.44
N TYR A 859 -16.70 -34.68 -14.82
CA TYR A 859 -15.55 -34.38 -13.99
C TYR A 859 -14.42 -35.37 -14.33
N TYR A 860 -13.21 -34.85 -14.58
CA TYR A 860 -12.03 -35.70 -14.70
C TYR A 860 -11.39 -35.93 -13.34
N SER A 861 -11.11 -37.19 -13.03
CA SER A 861 -10.24 -37.56 -11.91
C SER A 861 -9.68 -38.95 -12.09
N PHE A 862 -8.46 -39.19 -11.59
CA PHE A 862 -7.77 -40.49 -11.66
C PHE A 862 -7.73 -41.08 -13.09
N GLY A 863 -7.47 -40.24 -14.09
CA GLY A 863 -7.36 -40.64 -15.50
C GLY A 863 -8.70 -40.91 -16.20
N ASN A 864 -9.84 -40.53 -15.60
CA ASN A 864 -11.17 -40.88 -16.08
C ASN A 864 -12.15 -39.71 -16.09
N HIS A 865 -12.91 -39.59 -17.18
CA HIS A 865 -14.07 -38.70 -17.27
C HIS A 865 -15.31 -39.39 -16.69
N LYS A 866 -15.95 -38.77 -15.71
CA LYS A 866 -17.07 -39.34 -14.93
C LYS A 866 -18.22 -38.35 -14.79
N LEU A 867 -19.47 -38.83 -14.84
CA LEU A 867 -20.64 -38.02 -14.50
C LEU A 867 -20.84 -38.06 -12.98
N VAL A 868 -20.89 -36.89 -12.33
CA VAL A 868 -21.07 -36.75 -10.87
C VAL A 868 -22.46 -36.19 -10.53
N PRO A 869 -23.45 -37.01 -10.15
CA PRO A 869 -24.77 -36.52 -9.72
C PRO A 869 -24.63 -35.72 -8.42
N GLY A 870 -25.32 -34.60 -8.30
CA GLY A 870 -25.27 -33.76 -7.08
C GLY A 870 -26.46 -33.95 -6.13
N SER A 871 -27.39 -34.83 -6.47
CA SER A 871 -28.64 -35.02 -5.71
C SER A 871 -29.34 -36.32 -6.08
N ALA A 872 -30.38 -36.69 -5.31
CA ALA A 872 -31.33 -37.73 -5.69
C ALA A 872 -32.19 -37.36 -6.93
N GLU A 873 -32.39 -36.07 -7.19
CA GLU A 873 -33.23 -35.60 -8.32
C GLU A 873 -32.50 -35.73 -9.66
N ASP A 874 -31.17 -35.73 -9.63
CA ASP A 874 -30.30 -36.00 -10.78
C ASP A 874 -30.39 -37.45 -11.31
N ILE A 875 -30.93 -38.38 -10.51
CA ILE A 875 -30.93 -39.84 -10.75
C ILE A 875 -32.37 -40.33 -10.97
N VAL A 876 -32.82 -40.36 -12.23
CA VAL A 876 -34.18 -40.77 -12.59
C VAL A 876 -34.21 -42.22 -13.07
N LEU A 877 -34.68 -43.14 -12.22
CA LEU A 877 -34.88 -44.56 -12.53
C LEU A 877 -36.04 -44.81 -13.53
N ARG A 878 -36.08 -45.99 -14.15
CA ARG A 878 -37.02 -46.38 -15.21
C ARG A 878 -37.95 -47.55 -14.83
#